data_AF-A0A8C6ME90-F1
#
_entry.id   AF-A0A8C6ME90-F1
#
_cell.length_a   1.000
_cell.length_b   1.000
_cell.length_c   1.000
_cell.angle_alpha   90.00
_cell.angle_beta   90.00
_cell.angle_gamma   90.00
#
_symmetry.space_group_name_H-M   'P 1'
#
loop_
_entity.id
_entity.type
_entity.pdbx_description
1 polymer ?
#
loop_
_entity_poly.entity_id
_entity_poly.type
_entity_poly.pdbx_seq_one_letter_code
_entity_poly.pdbx_strand_id
1 'polypeptide(L)'
;MIHPAISSINLTTALGSLATIARRRPMFMSKVVQAFETLHANLPPTLAKSQVSSVRKNLKLQLLAVLKHPCSLEFQGQISTLLLDLGMPQSEITRCTPTPREQRKRPRYEQYTEGKKVKIEPALIEDDEDKEEPAPIPVSKPVAVPVAQSAIDLTAEFLRPLLNPENVANLVLISMVYLPDVMPASFQATYTPVESAGTDAQIKHLARLMATQMTAAGIGPEDSDTKDHAVKHKIPSEMVGQAISVVGSYTGKPLSTEAPAVKKLPEPILPSAQTKMSGAGGRKKVFRLSDVVQPFSDSQIEVLTSKAVKRILLSEKAISQSGMSHVRVKLLSRLVTQFDGMMKGDVLEFILDDIRTRSDLAFSLLYQEYNTYLSQLPSGLLDSYDHCLYTLLSGLQEKPEQKDGLFTKLVLEAPIITESALEVIRRYCEDESRVYLGMTTLKELIIKRPSRQFQYLHVLLDLSSHEKEKVRTTALAFLKRMYEKDHLRDYIEKFALNYLQLLVHPNPPSLLFGADKDTEVAAPWTEEDVRQCLLLYLSLLPLNHRLVHELASVYTEAIADIKRSVLRAIEQPIRGMGMNSPELLLLVENCPKGAETLVTRCLHILTDKVAPSPELVERVRDLYHKRVADVRFLIPVINGLEKAEVIQALPKLIKLNPIVVKEVFNRLLGTQHSEGSSSVSPLTPGDLLIALHNIDSSKRDMRSIIKGTDGAGRGRPHSSGKSSS
;
A
#
# COMPACT_ATOMS: atom_id res chain seq x y z
N MET A 1 -0.19 1.02 -30.73
CA MET A 1 -0.13 0.22 -31.96
C MET A 1 -1.17 -0.89 -31.86
N ILE A 2 -1.99 -1.07 -32.89
CA ILE A 2 -3.04 -2.10 -32.94
C ILE A 2 -2.39 -3.40 -33.43
N HIS A 3 -2.59 -4.51 -32.72
CA HIS A 3 -2.01 -5.78 -33.12
C HIS A 3 -2.77 -6.34 -34.35
N PRO A 4 -2.10 -6.70 -35.45
CA PRO A 4 -2.75 -7.10 -36.72
C PRO A 4 -3.55 -8.42 -36.63
N ALA A 5 -3.34 -9.20 -35.57
CA ALA A 5 -4.05 -10.46 -35.30
C ALA A 5 -5.05 -10.37 -34.13
N ILE A 6 -5.51 -9.17 -33.75
CA ILE A 6 -6.51 -9.03 -32.67
C ILE A 6 -7.87 -9.61 -33.08
N SER A 7 -8.50 -10.38 -32.20
CA SER A 7 -9.84 -10.93 -32.45
C SER A 7 -10.91 -9.83 -32.41
N SER A 8 -11.99 -10.01 -33.18
CA SER A 8 -13.11 -9.06 -33.24
C SER A 8 -13.69 -8.72 -31.86
N ILE A 9 -13.84 -9.72 -30.98
CA ILE A 9 -14.41 -9.53 -29.63
C ILE A 9 -13.47 -8.68 -28.79
N ASN A 10 -12.18 -9.04 -28.74
CA ASN A 10 -11.19 -8.29 -27.96
C ASN A 10 -11.07 -6.85 -28.45
N LEU A 11 -11.15 -6.64 -29.76
CA LEU A 11 -11.14 -5.31 -30.36
C LEU A 11 -12.36 -4.47 -29.93
N THR A 12 -13.58 -5.03 -29.99
CA THR A 12 -14.79 -4.32 -29.54
C THR A 12 -14.78 -4.01 -28.03
N THR A 13 -14.26 -4.92 -27.21
CA THR A 13 -14.12 -4.71 -25.76
C THR A 13 -13.07 -3.63 -25.44
N ALA A 14 -11.97 -3.61 -26.20
CA ALA A 14 -10.94 -2.60 -26.07
C ALA A 14 -11.47 -1.21 -26.47
N LEU A 15 -12.25 -1.10 -27.54
CA LEU A 15 -12.91 0.15 -27.96
C LEU A 15 -13.81 0.71 -26.84
N GLY A 16 -14.67 -0.12 -26.26
CA GLY A 16 -15.54 0.28 -25.15
C GLY A 16 -14.77 0.69 -23.89
N SER A 17 -13.70 -0.04 -23.58
CA SER A 17 -12.80 0.29 -22.46
C SER A 17 -12.11 1.63 -22.66
N LEU A 18 -11.53 1.87 -23.83
CA LEU A 18 -10.85 3.14 -24.17
C LEU A 18 -11.82 4.33 -24.14
N ALA A 19 -13.02 4.18 -24.70
CA ALA A 19 -14.05 5.22 -24.64
C ALA A 19 -14.51 5.50 -23.20
N THR A 20 -14.56 4.48 -22.35
CA THR A 20 -14.88 4.66 -20.92
C THR A 20 -13.75 5.37 -20.17
N ILE A 21 -12.49 5.03 -20.47
CA ILE A 21 -11.32 5.73 -19.93
C ILE A 21 -11.33 7.19 -20.36
N ALA A 22 -11.56 7.49 -21.64
CA ALA A 22 -11.63 8.87 -22.14
C ALA A 22 -12.72 9.70 -21.46
N ARG A 23 -13.91 9.11 -21.24
CA ARG A 23 -15.02 9.80 -20.56
C ARG A 23 -14.81 9.96 -19.05
N ARG A 24 -14.18 8.99 -18.37
CA ARG A 24 -13.91 9.08 -16.92
C ARG A 24 -12.64 9.87 -16.60
N ARG A 25 -11.68 9.91 -17.53
CA ARG A 25 -10.38 10.58 -17.40
C ARG A 25 -10.06 11.35 -18.70
N PRO A 26 -10.60 12.57 -18.86
CA PRO A 26 -10.47 13.36 -20.10
C PRO A 26 -9.03 13.68 -20.50
N MET A 27 -8.05 13.56 -19.59
CA MET A 27 -6.62 13.69 -19.90
C MET A 27 -6.12 12.70 -20.97
N PHE A 28 -6.82 11.58 -21.19
CA PHE A 28 -6.47 10.60 -22.22
C PHE A 28 -7.26 10.79 -23.52
N MET A 29 -8.10 11.82 -23.64
CA MET A 29 -9.00 12.03 -24.78
C MET A 29 -8.25 12.06 -26.11
N SER A 30 -7.20 12.89 -26.22
CA SER A 30 -6.34 13.00 -27.40
C SER A 30 -5.81 11.63 -27.87
N LYS A 31 -5.25 10.84 -26.95
CA LYS A 31 -4.69 9.51 -27.27
C LYS A 31 -5.75 8.52 -27.72
N VAL A 32 -6.95 8.57 -27.13
CA VAL A 32 -8.06 7.68 -27.48
C VAL A 32 -8.63 8.04 -28.85
N VAL A 33 -8.83 9.33 -29.13
CA VAL A 33 -9.29 9.80 -30.45
C VAL A 33 -8.29 9.40 -31.55
N GLN A 34 -6.98 9.60 -31.30
CA GLN A 34 -5.92 9.18 -32.23
C GLN A 34 -5.90 7.65 -32.43
N ALA A 35 -6.13 6.86 -31.38
CA ALA A 35 -6.22 5.41 -31.50
C ALA A 35 -7.42 4.95 -32.34
N PHE A 36 -8.56 5.65 -32.21
CA PHE A 36 -9.76 5.39 -33.03
C PHE A 36 -9.53 5.77 -34.49
N GLU A 37 -8.86 6.90 -34.74
CA GLU A 37 -8.42 7.32 -36.09
C GLU A 37 -7.49 6.27 -36.73
N THR A 38 -6.49 5.81 -35.98
CA THR A 38 -5.55 4.79 -36.45
C THR A 38 -6.24 3.46 -36.76
N LEU A 39 -7.21 3.06 -35.93
CA LEU A 39 -7.99 1.83 -36.18
C LEU A 39 -8.88 1.96 -37.40
N HIS A 40 -9.49 3.12 -37.62
CA HIS A 40 -10.34 3.35 -38.78
C HIS A 40 -9.53 3.30 -40.09
N ALA A 41 -8.32 3.87 -40.08
CA ALA A 41 -7.42 3.84 -41.23
C ALA A 41 -6.81 2.44 -41.48
N ASN A 42 -6.59 1.65 -40.42
CA ASN A 42 -5.87 0.37 -40.47
C ASN A 42 -6.66 -0.74 -39.74
N LEU A 43 -7.77 -1.19 -40.32
CA LEU A 43 -8.51 -2.34 -39.77
C LEU A 43 -7.70 -3.65 -39.96
N PRO A 44 -7.67 -4.54 -38.95
CA PRO A 44 -7.00 -5.82 -39.08
C PRO A 44 -7.54 -6.65 -40.26
N PRO A 45 -6.67 -7.15 -41.16
CA PRO A 45 -7.06 -7.92 -42.35
C PRO A 45 -7.61 -9.31 -42.02
N THR A 46 -7.38 -9.78 -40.79
CA THR A 46 -7.84 -11.06 -40.26
C THR A 46 -9.35 -11.09 -39.96
N LEU A 47 -10.03 -9.95 -40.03
CA LEU A 47 -11.45 -9.83 -39.72
C LEU A 47 -12.33 -10.18 -40.94
N ALA A 48 -13.29 -11.07 -40.74
CA ALA A 48 -14.31 -11.37 -41.74
C ALA A 48 -15.24 -10.16 -41.99
N LYS A 49 -15.92 -10.11 -43.15
CA LYS A 49 -16.82 -9.00 -43.54
C LYS A 49 -17.87 -8.65 -42.49
N SER A 50 -18.48 -9.66 -41.85
CA SER A 50 -19.45 -9.47 -40.76
C SER A 50 -18.82 -8.88 -39.50
N GLN A 51 -17.57 -9.26 -39.18
CA GLN A 51 -16.81 -8.75 -38.05
C GLN A 51 -16.38 -7.30 -38.26
N VAL A 52 -15.94 -6.96 -39.48
CA VAL A 52 -15.61 -5.57 -39.87
C VAL A 52 -16.82 -4.66 -39.68
N SER A 53 -18.01 -5.09 -40.13
CA SER A 53 -19.26 -4.34 -39.94
C SER A 53 -19.60 -4.16 -38.45
N SER A 54 -19.44 -5.22 -37.64
CA SER A 54 -19.66 -5.17 -36.19
C SER A 54 -18.70 -4.20 -35.47
N VAL A 55 -17.41 -4.26 -35.79
CA VAL A 55 -16.39 -3.35 -35.22
C VAL A 55 -16.68 -1.90 -35.61
N ARG A 56 -17.07 -1.62 -36.86
CA ARG A 56 -17.45 -0.28 -37.32
C ARG A 56 -18.69 0.26 -36.60
N LYS A 57 -19.72 -0.57 -36.42
CA LYS A 57 -20.91 -0.20 -35.66
C LYS A 57 -20.56 0.11 -34.20
N ASN A 58 -19.68 -0.66 -33.59
CA ASN A 58 -19.20 -0.42 -32.23
C ASN A 58 -18.36 0.86 -32.14
N LEU A 59 -17.43 1.09 -33.08
CA LEU A 59 -16.61 2.29 -33.14
C LEU A 59 -17.47 3.56 -33.28
N LYS A 60 -18.50 3.54 -34.14
CA LYS A 60 -19.49 4.62 -34.29
C LYS A 60 -20.19 4.92 -32.97
N LEU A 61 -20.64 3.88 -32.26
CA LEU A 61 -21.27 4.01 -30.94
C LEU A 61 -20.33 4.65 -29.90
N GLN A 62 -19.07 4.20 -29.85
CA GLN A 62 -18.08 4.72 -28.90
C GLN A 62 -17.66 6.16 -29.21
N LEU A 63 -17.46 6.51 -30.48
CA LEU A 63 -17.18 7.88 -30.92
C LEU A 63 -18.33 8.83 -30.56
N LEU A 64 -19.59 8.40 -30.74
CA LEU A 64 -20.75 9.18 -30.30
C LEU A 64 -20.78 9.36 -28.77
N ALA A 65 -20.47 8.30 -28.02
CA ALA A 65 -20.41 8.40 -26.55
C ALA A 65 -19.32 9.37 -26.09
N VAL A 66 -18.17 9.41 -26.78
CA VAL A 66 -17.07 10.34 -26.52
C VAL A 66 -17.43 11.77 -26.92
N LEU A 67 -18.11 11.98 -28.06
CA LEU A 67 -18.53 13.30 -28.56
C LEU A 67 -19.48 14.03 -27.60
N LYS A 68 -20.28 13.30 -26.82
CA LYS A 68 -21.20 13.90 -25.83
C LYS A 68 -20.48 14.49 -24.62
N HIS A 69 -19.19 14.25 -24.45
CA HIS A 69 -18.43 14.71 -23.29
C HIS A 69 -17.95 16.16 -23.47
N PRO A 70 -18.07 17.08 -22.50
CA PRO A 70 -17.69 18.49 -22.68
C PRO A 70 -16.24 18.73 -23.17
N CYS A 71 -15.29 17.91 -22.72
CA CYS A 71 -13.88 18.00 -23.16
C CYS A 71 -13.62 17.49 -24.60
N SER A 72 -14.62 16.98 -25.33
CA SER A 72 -14.43 16.57 -26.73
C SER A 72 -14.49 17.74 -27.71
N LEU A 73 -14.86 18.95 -27.25
CA LEU A 73 -14.97 20.15 -28.11
C LEU A 73 -13.67 20.46 -28.86
N GLU A 74 -12.52 20.27 -28.22
CA GLU A 74 -11.20 20.48 -28.85
C GLU A 74 -10.92 19.47 -29.99
N PHE A 75 -11.54 18.28 -29.94
CA PHE A 75 -11.38 17.20 -30.90
C PHE A 75 -12.62 17.03 -31.81
N GLN A 76 -13.57 17.95 -31.74
CA GLN A 76 -14.86 17.84 -32.43
C GLN A 76 -14.68 17.64 -33.94
N GLY A 77 -13.75 18.37 -34.56
CA GLY A 77 -13.46 18.24 -35.99
C GLY A 77 -13.04 16.81 -36.37
N GLN A 78 -12.08 16.24 -35.64
CA GLN A 78 -11.59 14.87 -35.87
C GLN A 78 -12.67 13.82 -35.65
N ILE A 79 -13.40 13.91 -34.54
CA ILE A 79 -14.48 12.97 -34.20
C ILE A 79 -15.62 13.05 -35.21
N SER A 80 -15.98 14.26 -35.67
CA SER A 80 -17.05 14.47 -36.65
C SER A 80 -16.70 13.87 -38.00
N THR A 81 -15.45 14.06 -38.47
CA THR A 81 -14.98 13.42 -39.71
C THR A 81 -15.07 11.90 -39.63
N LEU A 82 -14.55 11.28 -38.57
CA LEU A 82 -14.65 9.83 -38.39
C LEU A 82 -16.10 9.33 -38.31
N LEU A 83 -17.02 10.11 -37.73
CA LEU A 83 -18.44 9.74 -37.66
C LEU A 83 -19.13 9.84 -39.04
N LEU A 84 -18.75 10.82 -39.86
CA LEU A 84 -19.20 10.94 -41.26
C LEU A 84 -18.71 9.74 -42.09
N ASP A 85 -17.45 9.34 -41.94
CA ASP A 85 -16.87 8.17 -42.64
C ASP A 85 -17.55 6.85 -42.23
N LEU A 86 -18.11 6.80 -41.02
CA LEU A 86 -18.92 5.68 -40.51
C LEU A 86 -20.43 5.83 -40.85
N GLY A 87 -20.78 6.74 -41.76
CA GLY A 87 -22.12 6.96 -42.28
C GLY A 87 -23.10 7.54 -41.27
N MET A 88 -22.65 8.43 -40.37
CA MET A 88 -23.55 9.24 -39.53
C MET A 88 -23.92 10.53 -40.27
N PRO A 89 -25.19 10.94 -40.34
CA PRO A 89 -25.56 12.22 -40.95
C PRO A 89 -25.10 13.40 -40.09
N GLN A 90 -24.70 14.50 -40.74
CA GLN A 90 -24.18 15.70 -40.06
C GLN A 90 -25.17 16.28 -39.04
N SER A 91 -26.48 16.16 -39.28
CA SER A 91 -27.53 16.62 -38.36
C SER A 91 -27.53 15.87 -37.02
N GLU A 92 -27.24 14.57 -37.00
CA GLU A 92 -27.14 13.77 -35.77
C GLU A 92 -25.89 14.11 -34.97
N ILE A 93 -24.77 14.38 -35.65
CA ILE A 93 -23.50 14.80 -35.03
C ILE A 93 -23.69 16.14 -34.32
N THR A 94 -24.27 17.12 -35.01
CA THR A 94 -24.55 18.45 -34.43
C THR A 94 -25.48 18.36 -33.23
N ARG A 95 -26.52 17.51 -33.29
CA ARG A 95 -27.46 17.30 -32.15
C ARG A 95 -26.78 16.70 -30.92
N CYS A 96 -25.76 15.86 -31.11
CA CYS A 96 -25.04 15.21 -30.01
C CYS A 96 -23.83 16.01 -29.51
N THR A 97 -23.49 17.12 -30.17
CA THR A 97 -22.35 17.97 -29.79
C THR A 97 -22.74 18.89 -28.63
N PRO A 98 -21.97 18.93 -27.53
CA PRO A 98 -22.26 19.82 -26.40
C PRO A 98 -22.12 21.29 -26.82
N THR A 99 -22.95 22.17 -26.27
CA THR A 99 -22.86 23.62 -26.53
C THR A 99 -21.57 24.21 -25.94
N PRO A 100 -20.80 25.02 -26.69
CA PRO A 100 -19.64 25.74 -26.15
C PRO A 100 -20.09 26.65 -25.00
N ARG A 101 -19.49 26.52 -23.81
CA ARG A 101 -19.74 27.47 -22.72
C ARG A 101 -19.08 28.81 -23.06
N GLU A 102 -19.89 29.86 -23.19
CA GLU A 102 -19.39 31.23 -23.22
C GLU A 102 -18.59 31.51 -21.95
N GLN A 103 -17.34 31.95 -22.12
CA GLN A 103 -16.57 32.50 -21.03
C GLN A 103 -17.24 33.80 -20.60
N ARG A 104 -18.03 33.76 -19.51
CA ARG A 104 -18.50 34.95 -18.79
C ARG A 104 -17.29 35.83 -18.46
N LYS A 105 -17.04 36.86 -19.27
CA LYS A 105 -16.15 37.96 -18.94
C LYS A 105 -16.69 38.58 -17.65
N ARG A 106 -15.98 38.40 -16.54
CA ARG A 106 -16.29 39.15 -15.32
C ARG A 106 -15.97 40.63 -15.54
N PRO A 107 -16.74 41.55 -14.96
CA PRO A 107 -16.50 42.98 -15.08
C PRO A 107 -15.16 43.35 -14.43
N ARG A 108 -14.43 44.25 -15.08
CA ARG A 108 -13.19 44.85 -14.57
C ARG A 108 -13.55 45.69 -13.34
N TYR A 109 -12.93 45.39 -12.21
CA TYR A 109 -13.06 46.15 -10.96
C TYR A 109 -12.38 47.51 -11.16
N GLU A 110 -13.14 48.60 -11.20
CA GLU A 110 -12.62 49.97 -11.17
C GLU A 110 -12.20 50.38 -9.75
N GLN A 111 -11.17 51.20 -9.71
CA GLN A 111 -10.55 51.73 -8.50
C GLN A 111 -11.53 52.58 -7.67
N TYR A 112 -11.50 52.36 -6.37
CA TYR A 112 -12.15 53.18 -5.35
C TYR A 112 -11.75 54.66 -5.48
N THR A 113 -12.75 55.53 -5.63
CA THR A 113 -12.71 56.92 -5.15
C THR A 113 -13.99 57.19 -4.35
N GLU A 114 -13.82 57.84 -3.20
CA GLU A 114 -14.83 58.12 -2.18
C GLU A 114 -15.93 59.07 -2.66
N GLY A 115 -17.17 58.86 -2.18
CA GLY A 115 -18.15 59.95 -2.09
C GLY A 115 -19.64 59.60 -2.21
N LYS A 116 -20.28 59.38 -1.05
CA LYS A 116 -21.63 59.90 -0.66
C LYS A 116 -22.87 59.69 -1.58
N LYS A 117 -23.80 58.84 -1.08
CA LYS A 117 -25.26 59.04 -0.81
C LYS A 117 -26.25 58.01 -1.44
N VAL A 118 -26.99 57.35 -0.53
CA VAL A 118 -28.47 57.15 -0.48
C VAL A 118 -29.15 56.45 -1.69
N LYS A 119 -29.52 55.16 -1.59
CA LYS A 119 -30.80 54.55 -1.11
C LYS A 119 -31.89 54.37 -2.20
N ILE A 120 -32.06 53.10 -2.60
CA ILE A 120 -33.29 52.35 -2.96
C ILE A 120 -34.05 52.67 -4.27
N GLU A 121 -34.14 51.62 -5.10
CA GLU A 121 -35.12 51.15 -6.14
C GLU A 121 -36.56 51.72 -6.13
N PRO A 122 -37.41 51.55 -7.18
CA PRO A 122 -37.53 50.41 -8.14
C PRO A 122 -37.72 50.77 -9.64
N ALA A 123 -37.26 49.97 -10.59
CA ALA A 123 -37.90 48.83 -11.30
C ALA A 123 -39.01 49.17 -12.33
N LEU A 124 -38.79 48.71 -13.57
CA LEU A 124 -39.72 48.45 -14.69
C LEU A 124 -40.31 49.74 -15.35
N ILE A 125 -40.52 49.92 -16.65
CA ILE A 125 -40.86 49.09 -17.83
C ILE A 125 -40.43 49.99 -19.05
N GLU A 126 -39.92 49.54 -20.21
CA GLU A 126 -40.61 49.24 -21.50
C GLU A 126 -39.49 49.33 -22.58
N ASP A 127 -39.39 48.32 -23.44
CA ASP A 127 -39.68 48.39 -24.88
C ASP A 127 -39.17 49.68 -25.56
N ASP A 128 -38.25 49.58 -26.53
CA ASP A 128 -38.67 49.45 -27.94
C ASP A 128 -37.46 49.49 -28.91
N GLU A 129 -37.62 48.72 -29.98
CA GLU A 129 -37.19 48.93 -31.37
C GLU A 129 -35.74 49.32 -31.76
N ASP A 130 -35.14 48.40 -32.53
CA ASP A 130 -34.63 48.62 -33.88
C ASP A 130 -33.54 49.69 -34.13
N LYS A 131 -32.32 49.23 -34.40
CA LYS A 131 -31.69 49.15 -35.76
C LYS A 131 -30.17 49.34 -35.77
N GLU A 132 -29.61 48.56 -36.69
CA GLU A 132 -28.39 48.78 -37.47
C GLU A 132 -27.02 48.55 -36.80
N GLU A 133 -26.47 47.35 -37.09
CA GLU A 133 -25.03 47.13 -37.23
C GLU A 133 -24.41 48.15 -38.20
N PRO A 134 -23.18 48.61 -37.86
CA PRO A 134 -22.14 48.72 -38.86
C PRO A 134 -20.97 47.75 -38.56
N ALA A 135 -20.33 47.35 -39.66
CA ALA A 135 -19.39 46.24 -39.84
C ALA A 135 -18.21 46.12 -38.85
N PRO A 136 -17.69 44.90 -38.61
CA PRO A 136 -16.56 44.66 -37.72
C PRO A 136 -15.21 45.06 -38.33
N ILE A 137 -14.44 45.85 -37.58
CA ILE A 137 -13.00 46.08 -37.76
C ILE A 137 -12.25 44.87 -37.16
N PRO A 138 -11.21 44.32 -37.81
CA PRO A 138 -10.65 43.02 -37.46
C PRO A 138 -9.83 43.08 -36.16
N VAL A 139 -10.29 42.37 -35.13
CA VAL A 139 -9.50 42.14 -33.91
C VAL A 139 -8.55 40.96 -34.17
N SER A 140 -7.26 41.23 -34.02
CA SER A 140 -6.17 40.27 -34.07
C SER A 140 -6.44 39.07 -33.15
N LYS A 141 -6.37 37.86 -33.73
CA LYS A 141 -6.47 36.60 -32.99
C LYS A 141 -5.36 36.53 -31.93
N PRO A 142 -5.67 36.18 -30.66
CA PRO A 142 -4.65 35.83 -29.69
C PRO A 142 -3.97 34.53 -30.14
N VAL A 143 -2.64 34.56 -30.16
CA VAL A 143 -1.74 33.45 -30.50
C VAL A 143 -2.08 32.25 -29.61
N ALA A 144 -2.50 31.16 -30.25
CA ALA A 144 -2.67 29.86 -29.59
C ALA A 144 -1.31 29.35 -29.14
N VAL A 145 -1.24 28.88 -27.90
CA VAL A 145 -0.09 28.15 -27.35
C VAL A 145 0.16 26.92 -28.25
N PRO A 146 1.39 26.65 -28.71
CA PRO A 146 1.66 25.54 -29.61
C PRO A 146 1.43 24.22 -28.86
N VAL A 147 0.38 23.51 -29.27
CA VAL A 147 0.18 22.09 -28.97
C VAL A 147 1.34 21.34 -29.61
N ALA A 148 1.99 20.42 -28.90
CA ALA A 148 2.96 19.51 -29.48
C ALA A 148 2.30 18.81 -30.69
N GLN A 149 2.68 19.21 -31.91
CA GLN A 149 2.12 18.68 -33.14
C GLN A 149 2.47 17.20 -33.20
N SER A 150 1.48 16.33 -33.43
CA SER A 150 1.78 14.90 -33.55
C SER A 150 2.54 14.66 -34.85
N ALA A 151 3.39 13.63 -34.90
CA ALA A 151 4.10 13.25 -36.13
C ALA A 151 3.15 13.04 -37.33
N ILE A 152 1.89 12.64 -37.06
CA ILE A 152 0.82 12.53 -38.06
C ILE A 152 0.40 13.91 -38.57
N ASP A 153 0.31 14.93 -37.70
CA ASP A 153 -0.04 16.30 -38.10
C ASP A 153 1.05 16.92 -38.99
N LEU A 154 2.34 16.75 -38.63
CA LEU A 154 3.47 17.21 -39.45
C LEU A 154 3.50 16.52 -40.82
N THR A 155 3.32 15.20 -40.84
CA THR A 155 3.28 14.43 -42.09
C THR A 155 2.07 14.81 -42.94
N ALA A 156 0.91 15.08 -42.33
CA ALA A 156 -0.30 15.52 -43.04
C ALA A 156 -0.14 16.93 -43.62
N GLU A 157 0.52 17.84 -42.91
CA GLU A 157 0.86 19.17 -43.42
C GLU A 157 1.84 19.10 -44.59
N PHE A 158 2.83 18.20 -44.54
CA PHE A 158 3.76 17.95 -45.64
C PHE A 158 3.07 17.38 -46.89
N LEU A 159 2.10 16.48 -46.73
CA LEU A 159 1.42 15.83 -47.86
C LEU A 159 0.40 16.73 -48.57
N ARG A 160 -0.23 17.67 -47.86
CA ARG A 160 -1.26 18.56 -48.43
C ARG A 160 -0.89 19.21 -49.76
N PRO A 161 0.27 19.91 -49.91
CA PRO A 161 0.63 20.54 -51.18
C PRO A 161 0.95 19.53 -52.29
N LEU A 162 1.25 18.28 -51.94
CA LEU A 162 1.61 17.22 -52.89
C LEU A 162 0.38 16.51 -53.49
N LEU A 163 -0.80 16.62 -52.87
CA LEU A 163 -2.07 16.04 -53.33
C LEU A 163 -2.75 16.90 -54.43
N ASN A 164 -2.00 17.24 -55.48
CA ASN A 164 -2.55 17.89 -56.66
C ASN A 164 -3.07 16.84 -57.68
N PRO A 165 -3.95 17.22 -58.63
CA PRO A 165 -4.58 16.26 -59.55
C PRO A 165 -3.58 15.44 -60.38
N GLU A 166 -2.45 16.03 -60.78
CA GLU A 166 -1.41 15.37 -61.58
C GLU A 166 -0.64 14.30 -60.79
N ASN A 167 -0.21 14.63 -59.58
CA ASN A 167 0.46 13.70 -58.68
C ASN A 167 -0.46 12.56 -58.25
N VAL A 168 -1.74 12.86 -57.97
CA VAL A 168 -2.73 11.85 -57.60
C VAL A 168 -3.00 10.92 -58.79
N ALA A 169 -3.13 11.44 -60.01
CA ALA A 169 -3.29 10.62 -61.21
C ALA A 169 -2.09 9.70 -61.43
N ASN A 170 -0.86 10.21 -61.29
CA ASN A 170 0.36 9.42 -61.39
C ASN A 170 0.44 8.34 -60.29
N LEU A 171 0.07 8.66 -59.06
CA LEU A 171 0.03 7.71 -57.95
C LEU A 171 -0.97 6.57 -58.21
N VAL A 172 -2.16 6.90 -58.74
CA VAL A 172 -3.17 5.91 -59.14
C VAL A 172 -2.61 5.02 -60.25
N LEU A 173 -2.02 5.58 -61.30
CA LEU A 173 -1.44 4.81 -62.41
C LEU A 173 -0.33 3.86 -61.94
N ILE A 174 0.54 4.30 -61.03
CA ILE A 174 1.60 3.44 -60.46
C ILE A 174 1.01 2.34 -59.58
N SER A 175 -0.04 2.65 -58.81
CA SER A 175 -0.66 1.69 -57.89
C SER A 175 -1.60 0.69 -58.57
N MET A 176 -2.07 0.94 -59.79
CA MET A 176 -2.94 0.03 -60.53
C MET A 176 -2.36 -1.38 -60.70
N VAL A 177 -1.03 -1.50 -60.81
CA VAL A 177 -0.34 -2.78 -60.97
C VAL A 177 -0.33 -3.61 -59.68
N TYR A 178 -0.54 -2.97 -58.52
CA TYR A 178 -0.50 -3.60 -57.20
C TYR A 178 -1.89 -3.85 -56.61
N LEU A 179 -2.95 -3.51 -57.32
CA LEU A 179 -4.32 -3.77 -56.88
C LEU A 179 -4.65 -5.26 -57.04
N PRO A 180 -5.35 -5.87 -56.06
CA PRO A 180 -5.79 -7.25 -56.19
C PRO A 180 -6.88 -7.39 -57.25
N ASP A 181 -6.88 -8.51 -57.98
CA ASP A 181 -7.88 -8.82 -59.03
C ASP A 181 -9.32 -8.88 -58.50
N VAL A 182 -9.48 -9.10 -57.19
CA VAL A 182 -10.78 -9.15 -56.50
C VAL A 182 -10.81 -8.12 -55.37
N MET A 183 -11.86 -7.30 -55.35
CA MET A 183 -12.04 -6.24 -54.36
C MET A 183 -11.99 -6.78 -52.91
N PRO A 184 -11.08 -6.28 -52.05
CA PRO A 184 -10.98 -6.73 -50.66
C PRO A 184 -12.24 -6.43 -49.86
N ALA A 185 -12.65 -7.37 -48.99
CA ALA A 185 -13.83 -7.21 -48.14
C ALA A 185 -13.74 -6.00 -47.20
N SER A 186 -12.53 -5.67 -46.72
CA SER A 186 -12.25 -4.48 -45.91
C SER A 186 -12.49 -3.19 -46.68
N PHE A 187 -12.07 -3.13 -47.95
CA PHE A 187 -12.30 -1.98 -48.83
C PHE A 187 -13.77 -1.84 -49.20
N GLN A 188 -14.43 -2.93 -49.62
CA GLN A 188 -15.85 -2.91 -49.97
C GLN A 188 -16.74 -2.47 -48.79
N ALA A 189 -16.37 -2.81 -47.56
CA ALA A 189 -17.10 -2.38 -46.37
C ALA A 189 -16.78 -0.93 -45.93
N THR A 190 -15.71 -0.34 -46.46
CA THR A 190 -15.20 1.00 -46.14
C THR A 190 -15.57 2.06 -47.17
N TYR A 191 -15.80 1.63 -48.40
CA TYR A 191 -16.11 2.52 -49.50
C TYR A 191 -17.43 3.27 -49.29
N THR A 192 -17.34 4.59 -49.12
CA THR A 192 -18.45 5.55 -49.17
C THR A 192 -18.31 6.37 -50.45
N PRO A 193 -19.33 6.37 -51.35
CA PRO A 193 -19.32 7.21 -52.54
C PRO A 193 -19.19 8.69 -52.15
N VAL A 194 -18.25 9.40 -52.77
CA VAL A 194 -18.03 10.83 -52.50
C VAL A 194 -18.94 11.65 -53.41
N GLU A 195 -19.97 12.29 -52.84
CA GLU A 195 -20.95 13.09 -53.61
C GLU A 195 -20.35 14.38 -54.22
N SER A 196 -19.24 14.89 -53.68
CA SER A 196 -18.54 16.10 -54.18
C SER A 196 -17.03 16.04 -53.97
N ALA A 197 -16.32 15.31 -54.83
CA ALA A 197 -14.87 15.13 -54.71
C ALA A 197 -14.08 16.43 -55.01
N GLY A 198 -13.02 16.70 -54.23
CA GLY A 198 -12.04 17.77 -54.50
C GLY A 198 -12.12 18.99 -53.57
N THR A 199 -12.90 18.96 -52.49
CA THR A 199 -12.92 20.07 -51.51
C THR A 199 -11.65 20.10 -50.65
N ASP A 200 -11.22 21.27 -50.18
CA ASP A 200 -10.03 21.40 -49.31
C ASP A 200 -10.15 20.55 -48.02
N ALA A 201 -11.37 20.41 -47.49
CA ALA A 201 -11.66 19.55 -46.34
C ALA A 201 -11.39 18.06 -46.64
N GLN A 202 -11.73 17.59 -47.84
CA GLN A 202 -11.44 16.22 -48.28
C GLN A 202 -9.95 16.00 -48.56
N ILE A 203 -9.28 16.98 -49.16
CA ILE A 203 -7.82 16.93 -49.39
C ILE A 203 -7.09 16.84 -48.04
N LYS A 204 -7.51 17.65 -47.06
CA LYS A 204 -7.01 17.59 -45.68
C LYS A 204 -7.23 16.22 -45.04
N HIS A 205 -8.41 15.64 -45.23
CA HIS A 205 -8.74 14.32 -44.69
C HIS A 205 -7.91 13.20 -45.35
N LEU A 206 -7.79 13.21 -46.68
CA LEU A 206 -6.96 12.27 -47.42
C LEU A 206 -5.48 12.36 -47.01
N ALA A 207 -4.95 13.58 -46.88
CA ALA A 207 -3.59 13.82 -46.38
C ALA A 207 -3.38 13.21 -45.00
N ARG A 208 -4.38 13.28 -44.12
CA ARG A 208 -4.31 12.75 -42.76
C ARG A 208 -4.41 11.22 -42.72
N LEU A 209 -5.22 10.60 -43.58
CA LEU A 209 -5.26 9.15 -43.75
C LEU A 209 -3.92 8.61 -44.28
N MET A 210 -3.37 9.24 -45.31
CA MET A 210 -2.06 8.88 -45.86
C MET A 210 -0.94 9.11 -44.83
N ALA A 211 -0.95 10.23 -44.11
CA ALA A 211 -0.01 10.49 -43.02
C ALA A 211 -0.08 9.41 -41.94
N THR A 212 -1.28 8.97 -41.55
CA THR A 212 -1.45 7.92 -40.55
C THR A 212 -0.83 6.59 -41.01
N GLN A 213 -0.97 6.25 -42.29
CA GLN A 213 -0.37 5.04 -42.88
C GLN A 213 1.16 5.18 -43.02
N MET A 214 1.64 6.33 -43.48
CA MET A 214 3.07 6.61 -43.65
C MET A 214 3.79 6.64 -42.30
N THR A 215 3.25 7.35 -41.29
CA THR A 215 3.81 7.36 -39.93
C THR A 215 3.77 5.96 -39.30
N ALA A 216 2.74 5.15 -39.55
CA ALA A 216 2.70 3.76 -39.08
C ALA A 216 3.76 2.86 -39.75
N ALA A 217 4.16 3.17 -40.99
CA ALA A 217 5.26 2.52 -41.70
C ALA A 217 6.64 3.13 -41.39
N GLY A 218 6.72 4.15 -40.53
CA GLY A 218 7.97 4.85 -40.20
C GLY A 218 8.45 5.82 -41.29
N ILE A 219 7.55 6.26 -42.17
CA ILE A 219 7.84 7.15 -43.31
C ILE A 219 7.22 8.53 -43.00
N GLY A 220 8.04 9.59 -42.98
CA GLY A 220 7.59 10.96 -42.75
C GLY A 220 8.77 11.91 -42.45
N PRO A 221 8.59 13.23 -42.56
CA PRO A 221 9.61 14.19 -42.14
C PRO A 221 9.81 14.07 -40.63
N GLU A 222 11.02 13.70 -40.19
CA GLU A 222 11.38 13.65 -38.77
C GLU A 222 11.40 15.05 -38.15
N ASP A 223 10.99 15.15 -36.88
CA ASP A 223 11.02 16.37 -36.06
C ASP A 223 12.39 17.04 -36.12
N SER A 224 12.47 18.20 -36.76
CA SER A 224 13.66 19.03 -36.78
C SER A 224 13.84 19.77 -35.45
N ASP A 225 14.28 19.06 -34.41
CA ASP A 225 14.85 19.67 -33.20
C ASP A 225 16.08 18.92 -32.64
N THR A 226 16.75 18.15 -33.49
CA THR A 226 18.13 17.68 -33.26
C THR A 226 19.01 18.05 -34.46
N LYS A 227 19.68 19.21 -34.36
CA LYS A 227 20.85 19.50 -35.21
C LYS A 227 22.02 18.66 -34.74
N ASP A 228 22.36 17.62 -35.51
CA ASP A 228 23.61 17.58 -36.28
C ASP A 228 23.72 16.22 -36.99
N HIS A 229 23.43 16.21 -38.28
CA HIS A 229 24.23 15.55 -39.32
C HIS A 229 23.62 15.89 -40.69
N ALA A 230 24.23 16.84 -41.39
CA ALA A 230 23.95 17.09 -42.79
C ALA A 230 24.61 15.99 -43.66
N VAL A 231 23.76 15.27 -44.38
CA VAL A 231 23.94 14.67 -45.72
C VAL A 231 25.08 13.67 -45.91
N LYS A 232 24.71 12.38 -46.02
CA LYS A 232 25.20 11.51 -47.09
C LYS A 232 24.03 10.83 -47.78
N HIS A 233 23.74 11.28 -49.00
CA HIS A 233 23.10 10.47 -50.02
C HIS A 233 23.91 9.18 -50.21
N LYS A 234 23.32 8.05 -49.81
CA LYS A 234 23.56 6.76 -50.44
C LYS A 234 22.18 6.19 -50.72
N ILE A 235 21.78 6.23 -51.98
CA ILE A 235 20.73 5.37 -52.52
C ILE A 235 21.36 3.98 -52.57
N PRO A 236 20.89 2.97 -51.81
CA PRO A 236 21.12 1.59 -52.17
C PRO A 236 20.19 1.30 -53.35
N SER A 237 20.79 1.17 -54.52
CA SER A 237 20.16 0.63 -55.71
C SER A 237 19.80 -0.84 -55.46
N GLU A 238 18.63 -1.10 -54.89
CA GLU A 238 17.84 -2.35 -54.98
C GLU A 238 16.60 -2.25 -54.06
N MET A 239 15.57 -1.53 -54.51
CA MET A 239 14.19 -1.77 -54.06
C MET A 239 13.27 -1.56 -55.26
N VAL A 240 13.18 -2.60 -56.08
CA VAL A 240 12.07 -2.76 -57.01
C VAL A 240 10.81 -2.99 -56.17
N GLY A 241 9.87 -2.04 -56.27
CA GLY A 241 8.45 -2.16 -55.96
C GLY A 241 8.01 -3.24 -54.98
N GLN A 242 8.07 -2.96 -53.68
CA GLN A 242 7.17 -3.62 -52.73
C GLN A 242 6.09 -2.64 -52.32
N ALA A 243 4.88 -2.85 -52.86
CA ALA A 243 3.68 -2.28 -52.27
C ALA A 243 3.60 -2.69 -50.80
N ILE A 244 3.10 -1.78 -49.95
CA ILE A 244 2.82 -2.03 -48.54
C ILE A 244 1.80 -3.17 -48.48
N SER A 245 2.30 -4.39 -48.29
CA SER A 245 1.47 -5.58 -48.17
C SER A 245 0.71 -5.53 -46.85
N VAL A 246 -0.61 -5.63 -46.92
CA VAL A 246 -1.52 -5.75 -45.76
C VAL A 246 -1.45 -7.17 -45.15
N VAL A 247 -0.47 -8.00 -45.51
CA VAL A 247 -0.30 -9.36 -44.98
C VAL A 247 1.02 -9.44 -44.22
N GLY A 248 0.92 -9.50 -42.89
CA GLY A 248 2.07 -9.50 -41.99
C GLY A 248 2.90 -10.78 -42.04
N SER A 249 4.21 -10.63 -41.88
CA SER A 249 5.11 -11.71 -41.49
C SER A 249 6.25 -11.16 -40.63
N TYR A 250 6.52 -11.83 -39.51
CA TYR A 250 7.56 -11.51 -38.54
C TYR A 250 8.59 -12.64 -38.52
N THR A 251 9.87 -12.28 -38.64
CA THR A 251 10.98 -13.17 -38.29
C THR A 251 11.99 -12.36 -37.49
N GLY A 252 12.19 -12.75 -36.23
CA GLY A 252 13.14 -12.12 -35.31
C GLY A 252 14.49 -12.85 -35.24
N LYS A 253 15.52 -12.09 -34.81
CA LYS A 253 16.72 -12.44 -33.99
C LYS A 253 17.85 -11.39 -34.24
N PRO A 254 18.93 -11.33 -33.44
CA PRO A 254 19.06 -10.54 -32.20
C PRO A 254 20.12 -9.43 -32.30
N LEU A 255 20.11 -8.44 -31.40
CA LEU A 255 21.20 -7.45 -31.28
C LEU A 255 22.30 -7.95 -30.34
N SER A 256 23.55 -7.93 -30.82
CA SER A 256 24.76 -8.01 -30.02
C SER A 256 25.32 -6.60 -29.77
N THR A 257 25.72 -6.39 -28.52
CA THR A 257 26.40 -5.24 -27.92
C THR A 257 27.82 -5.03 -28.44
N GLU A 258 28.20 -3.78 -28.73
CA GLU A 258 29.59 -3.32 -28.66
C GLU A 258 29.65 -1.83 -28.24
N ALA A 259 30.61 -1.52 -27.36
CA ALA A 259 30.81 -0.22 -26.72
C ALA A 259 31.72 0.70 -27.55
N PRO A 260 31.60 2.05 -27.46
CA PRO A 260 32.54 2.94 -28.12
C PRO A 260 33.65 3.45 -27.19
N ALA A 261 34.88 3.39 -27.72
CA ALA A 261 36.10 3.91 -27.12
C ALA A 261 36.27 5.43 -27.32
N VAL A 262 36.88 6.05 -26.30
CA VAL A 262 37.21 7.48 -26.17
C VAL A 262 38.31 7.90 -27.17
N LYS A 263 38.11 9.02 -27.89
CA LYS A 263 39.20 9.76 -28.56
C LYS A 263 39.06 11.28 -28.32
N LYS A 264 40.17 11.85 -27.87
CA LYS A 264 40.43 13.24 -27.43
C LYS A 264 40.35 14.26 -28.58
N LEU A 265 39.87 15.47 -28.27
CA LEU A 265 40.05 16.68 -29.09
C LEU A 265 41.42 17.35 -28.83
N PRO A 266 42.06 17.98 -29.84
CA PRO A 266 43.08 19.02 -29.64
C PRO A 266 42.49 20.44 -29.66
N GLU A 267 43.11 21.32 -28.86
CA GLU A 267 42.83 22.75 -28.69
C GLU A 267 43.10 23.59 -29.96
N PRO A 268 42.39 24.72 -30.18
CA PRO A 268 42.74 25.66 -31.23
C PRO A 268 43.54 26.87 -30.72
N ILE A 269 44.47 27.24 -31.59
CA ILE A 269 45.51 28.27 -31.51
C ILE A 269 44.89 29.69 -31.56
N LEU A 270 45.40 30.58 -30.70
CA LEU A 270 45.16 32.02 -30.69
C LEU A 270 45.71 32.72 -31.94
N PRO A 271 45.08 33.83 -32.38
CA PRO A 271 45.86 34.92 -32.95
C PRO A 271 45.66 36.23 -32.19
N SER A 272 46.79 36.79 -31.77
CA SER A 272 46.99 38.17 -31.35
C SER A 272 47.11 39.11 -32.55
N ALA A 273 46.44 40.27 -32.53
CA ALA A 273 47.05 41.61 -32.71
C ALA A 273 45.97 42.70 -32.92
N GLN A 274 46.21 43.84 -32.27
CA GLN A 274 45.49 45.13 -32.30
C GLN A 274 45.63 45.80 -33.70
N THR A 275 45.03 46.92 -34.13
CA THR A 275 44.22 48.04 -33.62
C THR A 275 43.79 48.85 -34.86
N LYS A 276 42.59 49.48 -34.91
CA LYS A 276 42.37 50.88 -35.33
C LYS A 276 40.90 51.31 -35.29
N MET A 277 40.71 52.61 -35.11
CA MET A 277 39.54 53.29 -34.57
C MET A 277 38.47 53.69 -35.60
N SER A 278 37.25 53.82 -35.06
CA SER A 278 36.19 54.82 -35.35
C SER A 278 35.78 55.11 -36.80
N GLY A 279 34.59 54.64 -37.16
CA GLY A 279 33.73 55.22 -38.18
C GLY A 279 32.26 55.06 -37.76
N ALA A 280 31.58 56.18 -37.51
CA ALA A 280 30.20 56.23 -37.09
C ALA A 280 29.27 55.64 -38.16
N GLY A 281 28.79 54.43 -37.93
CA GLY A 281 27.71 53.81 -38.70
C GLY A 281 26.75 53.17 -37.72
N GLY A 282 25.59 53.80 -37.51
CA GLY A 282 24.53 53.31 -36.63
C GLY A 282 24.00 51.95 -37.10
N ARG A 283 24.68 50.87 -36.71
CA ARG A 283 24.07 49.54 -36.71
C ARG A 283 23.06 49.54 -35.58
N LYS A 284 21.77 49.43 -35.93
CA LYS A 284 20.70 49.16 -34.98
C LYS A 284 21.17 47.99 -34.10
N LYS A 285 21.52 48.26 -32.84
CA LYS A 285 21.80 47.21 -31.85
C LYS A 285 20.56 46.32 -31.85
N VAL A 286 20.74 45.05 -32.15
CA VAL A 286 19.70 44.04 -31.95
C VAL A 286 19.25 44.20 -30.50
N PHE A 287 17.98 44.56 -30.29
CA PHE A 287 17.45 44.73 -28.94
C PHE A 287 17.60 43.40 -28.22
N ARG A 288 18.50 43.35 -27.22
CA ARG A 288 18.61 42.23 -26.31
C ARG A 288 17.97 42.66 -25.01
N LEU A 289 17.01 41.88 -24.55
CA LEU A 289 16.28 42.18 -23.32
C LEU A 289 17.22 42.35 -22.12
N SER A 290 18.34 41.61 -22.11
CA SER A 290 19.43 41.73 -21.14
C SER A 290 20.09 43.12 -21.07
N ASP A 291 19.99 43.92 -22.13
CA ASP A 291 20.64 45.24 -22.20
C ASP A 291 19.75 46.36 -21.62
N VAL A 292 18.46 46.06 -21.37
CA VAL A 292 17.45 47.03 -20.93
C VAL A 292 16.82 46.63 -19.58
N VAL A 293 16.99 45.38 -19.16
CA VAL A 293 16.46 44.86 -17.90
C VAL A 293 17.62 44.66 -16.93
N GLN A 294 17.57 45.34 -15.79
CA GLN A 294 18.48 45.03 -14.69
C GLN A 294 18.12 43.65 -14.10
N PRO A 295 19.08 42.74 -13.91
CA PRO A 295 18.82 41.49 -13.20
C PRO A 295 18.34 41.82 -11.78
N PHE A 296 17.27 41.16 -11.35
CA PHE A 296 16.79 41.26 -9.97
C PHE A 296 17.88 40.79 -9.01
N SER A 297 17.93 41.38 -7.82
CA SER A 297 18.77 40.84 -6.74
C SER A 297 18.25 39.47 -6.30
N ASP A 298 19.11 38.62 -5.76
CA ASP A 298 18.73 37.29 -5.27
C ASP A 298 17.55 37.38 -4.27
N SER A 299 17.57 38.38 -3.39
CA SER A 299 16.47 38.68 -2.46
C SER A 299 15.14 39.04 -3.14
N GLN A 300 15.17 39.77 -4.25
CA GLN A 300 13.97 40.09 -5.02
C GLN A 300 13.42 38.86 -5.74
N ILE A 301 14.31 38.00 -6.25
CA ILE A 301 13.96 36.72 -6.87
C ILE A 301 13.29 35.80 -5.85
N GLU A 302 13.83 35.67 -4.64
CA GLU A 302 13.21 34.88 -3.57
C GLU A 302 11.81 35.38 -3.20
N VAL A 303 11.63 36.69 -3.03
CA VAL A 303 10.33 37.30 -2.69
C VAL A 303 9.29 37.07 -3.80
N LEU A 304 9.69 37.24 -5.07
CA LEU A 304 8.80 37.00 -6.20
C LEU A 304 8.46 35.51 -6.35
N THR A 305 9.43 34.62 -6.13
CA THR A 305 9.25 33.17 -6.14
C THR A 305 8.27 32.74 -5.04
N SER A 306 8.47 33.22 -3.81
CA SER A 306 7.56 32.96 -2.69
C SER A 306 6.13 33.41 -2.99
N LYS A 307 5.95 34.63 -3.53
CA LYS A 307 4.62 35.14 -3.93
C LYS A 307 3.99 34.29 -5.03
N ALA A 308 4.76 33.83 -6.02
CA ALA A 308 4.27 32.98 -7.09
C ALA A 308 3.82 31.60 -6.57
N VAL A 309 4.64 30.95 -5.74
CA VAL A 309 4.32 29.65 -5.12
C VAL A 309 3.08 29.77 -4.23
N LYS A 310 3.01 30.78 -3.34
CA LYS A 310 1.83 31.03 -2.50
C LYS A 310 0.57 31.27 -3.32
N ARG A 311 0.66 31.99 -4.44
CA ARG A 311 -0.49 32.20 -5.35
C ARG A 311 -0.98 30.88 -5.95
N ILE A 312 -0.08 29.99 -6.37
CA ILE A 312 -0.45 28.67 -6.90
C ILE A 312 -1.03 27.79 -5.78
N LEU A 313 -0.43 27.84 -4.59
CA LEU A 313 -0.87 27.11 -3.41
C LEU A 313 -2.30 27.50 -3.01
N LEU A 314 -2.63 28.78 -2.94
CA LEU A 314 -3.97 29.26 -2.53
C LEU A 314 -5.04 29.14 -3.63
N SER A 315 -4.67 28.84 -4.88
CA SER A 315 -5.60 28.75 -6.02
C SER A 315 -6.43 27.45 -6.09
N GLU A 316 -6.38 26.61 -5.05
CA GLU A 316 -7.02 25.29 -4.96
C GLU A 316 -8.49 25.28 -5.39
N LYS A 317 -9.32 26.16 -4.82
CA LYS A 317 -10.76 26.21 -5.12
C LYS A 317 -11.03 26.60 -6.58
N ALA A 318 -10.29 27.58 -7.09
CA ALA A 318 -10.46 28.07 -8.46
C ALA A 318 -10.04 27.02 -9.50
N ILE A 319 -8.94 26.31 -9.26
CA ILE A 319 -8.44 25.26 -10.17
C ILE A 319 -9.27 23.99 -10.07
N SER A 320 -9.83 23.68 -8.90
CA SER A 320 -10.74 22.54 -8.77
C SER A 320 -12.02 22.74 -9.59
N GLN A 321 -12.51 23.97 -9.71
CA GLN A 321 -13.65 24.31 -10.57
C GLN A 321 -13.35 24.15 -12.07
N SER A 322 -12.09 24.28 -12.49
CA SER A 322 -11.68 24.06 -13.88
C SER A 322 -11.29 22.61 -14.21
N GLY A 323 -11.27 21.71 -13.21
CA GLY A 323 -10.88 20.31 -13.39
C GLY A 323 -9.37 20.07 -13.53
N MET A 324 -8.55 21.11 -13.34
CA MET A 324 -7.09 21.06 -13.58
C MET A 324 -6.27 20.85 -12.29
N SER A 325 -6.88 20.30 -11.24
CA SER A 325 -6.22 20.08 -9.93
C SER A 325 -4.96 19.22 -10.04
N HIS A 326 -4.97 18.19 -10.88
CA HIS A 326 -3.81 17.32 -11.12
C HIS A 326 -2.59 18.08 -11.68
N VAL A 327 -2.81 19.12 -12.51
CA VAL A 327 -1.74 19.96 -13.04
C VAL A 327 -1.17 20.85 -11.94
N ARG A 328 -2.03 21.44 -11.10
CA ARG A 328 -1.58 22.20 -9.93
C ARG A 328 -0.73 21.34 -9.00
N VAL A 329 -1.16 20.11 -8.71
CA VAL A 329 -0.42 19.17 -7.86
C VAL A 329 0.96 18.88 -8.44
N LYS A 330 1.03 18.52 -9.73
CA LYS A 330 2.29 18.22 -10.41
C LYS A 330 3.23 19.44 -10.50
N LEU A 331 2.65 20.62 -10.71
CA LEU A 331 3.40 21.88 -10.75
C LEU A 331 4.01 22.19 -9.38
N LEU A 332 3.21 22.15 -8.31
CA LEU A 332 3.68 22.40 -6.95
C LEU A 332 4.74 21.40 -6.52
N SER A 333 4.52 20.09 -6.74
CA SER A 333 5.49 19.08 -6.31
C SER A 333 6.82 19.24 -7.03
N ARG A 334 6.82 19.59 -8.33
CA ARG A 334 8.07 19.81 -9.08
C ARG A 334 8.78 21.11 -8.72
N LEU A 335 8.04 22.22 -8.62
CA LEU A 335 8.61 23.53 -8.26
C LEU A 335 9.35 23.42 -6.92
N VAL A 336 8.70 22.89 -5.89
CA VAL A 336 9.29 22.79 -4.54
C VAL A 336 10.57 21.93 -4.55
N THR A 337 10.61 20.84 -5.33
CA THR A 337 11.80 19.98 -5.40
C THR A 337 12.93 20.49 -6.30
N GLN A 338 12.65 21.41 -7.24
CA GLN A 338 13.64 21.91 -8.20
C GLN A 338 14.36 23.18 -7.74
N PHE A 339 13.76 23.95 -6.83
CA PHE A 339 14.31 25.20 -6.31
C PHE A 339 14.93 25.00 -4.92
N ASP A 340 15.79 23.99 -4.76
CA ASP A 340 16.51 23.68 -3.51
C ASP A 340 15.63 23.58 -2.25
N GLY A 341 14.38 23.13 -2.40
CA GLY A 341 13.45 23.02 -1.28
C GLY A 341 12.89 24.36 -0.78
N MET A 342 13.09 25.46 -1.50
CA MET A 342 12.42 26.73 -1.19
C MET A 342 10.92 26.51 -1.07
N MET A 343 10.32 27.03 0.02
CA MET A 343 8.90 26.92 0.34
C MET A 343 8.40 25.48 0.66
N LYS A 344 9.29 24.50 0.82
CA LYS A 344 8.89 23.13 1.19
C LYS A 344 8.16 23.09 2.53
N GLY A 345 8.64 23.85 3.52
CA GLY A 345 7.96 24.03 4.80
C GLY A 345 6.52 24.52 4.63
N ASP A 346 6.34 25.65 3.94
CA ASP A 346 5.01 26.24 3.68
C ASP A 346 4.06 25.26 2.95
N VAL A 347 4.58 24.46 2.01
CA VAL A 347 3.77 23.46 1.30
C VAL A 347 3.41 22.28 2.20
N LEU A 348 4.34 21.81 3.04
CA LEU A 348 4.07 20.77 4.04
C LEU A 348 3.05 21.23 5.07
N GLU A 349 3.17 22.45 5.59
CA GLU A 349 2.19 23.07 6.51
C GLU A 349 0.82 23.16 5.85
N PHE A 350 0.76 23.64 4.61
CA PHE A 350 -0.48 23.69 3.83
C PHE A 350 -1.08 22.29 3.57
N ILE A 351 -0.27 21.26 3.32
CA ILE A 351 -0.77 19.89 3.20
C ILE A 351 -1.33 19.43 4.55
N LEU A 352 -0.61 19.68 5.64
CA LEU A 352 -0.98 19.22 6.97
C LEU A 352 -2.28 19.86 7.45
N ASP A 353 -2.57 21.12 7.12
CA ASP A 353 -3.85 21.80 7.42
C ASP A 353 -5.07 20.95 7.05
N ASP A 354 -5.10 20.40 5.83
CA ASP A 354 -6.17 19.52 5.35
C ASP A 354 -5.62 18.37 4.50
N ILE A 355 -4.92 17.46 5.15
CA ILE A 355 -4.26 16.33 4.51
C ILE A 355 -5.24 15.34 3.87
N ARG A 356 -6.52 15.33 4.29
CA ARG A 356 -7.54 14.46 3.72
C ARG A 356 -7.86 14.88 2.28
N THR A 357 -8.15 16.16 2.06
CA THR A 357 -8.43 16.68 0.71
C THR A 357 -7.16 16.85 -0.11
N ARG A 358 -6.00 17.06 0.54
CA ARG A 358 -4.71 17.35 -0.11
C ARG A 358 -3.77 16.14 -0.21
N SER A 359 -4.26 14.93 0.04
CA SER A 359 -3.46 13.71 0.04
C SER A 359 -2.72 13.46 -1.29
N ASP A 360 -3.33 13.78 -2.43
CA ASP A 360 -2.68 13.68 -3.75
C ASP A 360 -1.41 14.55 -3.85
N LEU A 361 -1.42 15.73 -3.23
CA LEU A 361 -0.25 16.62 -3.18
C LEU A 361 0.83 16.05 -2.27
N ALA A 362 0.45 15.49 -1.12
CA ALA A 362 1.37 14.82 -0.19
C ALA A 362 2.12 13.66 -0.89
N PHE A 363 1.37 12.79 -1.58
CA PHE A 363 1.96 11.68 -2.34
C PHE A 363 2.83 12.21 -3.47
N SER A 364 2.35 13.14 -4.29
CA SER A 364 3.12 13.68 -5.41
C SER A 364 4.44 14.32 -4.95
N LEU A 365 4.44 15.02 -3.81
CA LEU A 365 5.66 15.59 -3.23
C LEU A 365 6.61 14.48 -2.74
N LEU A 366 6.12 13.51 -1.97
CA LEU A 366 6.92 12.40 -1.46
C LEU A 366 7.59 11.58 -2.58
N TYR A 367 6.82 11.26 -3.63
CA TYR A 367 7.35 10.54 -4.80
C TYR A 367 8.34 11.40 -5.60
N GLN A 368 8.11 12.71 -5.69
CA GLN A 368 9.03 13.61 -6.40
C GLN A 368 10.37 13.74 -5.66
N GLU A 369 10.35 13.86 -4.32
CA GLU A 369 11.56 13.86 -3.49
C GLU A 369 12.36 12.56 -3.65
N TYR A 370 11.66 11.41 -3.68
CA TYR A 370 12.30 10.14 -3.93
C TYR A 370 12.92 10.05 -5.34
N ASN A 371 12.23 10.58 -6.36
CA ASN A 371 12.78 10.66 -7.72
C ASN A 371 14.01 11.57 -7.80
N THR A 372 14.02 12.68 -7.07
CA THR A 372 15.19 13.57 -6.99
C THR A 372 16.38 12.83 -6.39
N TYR A 373 16.18 12.10 -5.30
CA TYR A 373 17.20 11.21 -4.72
C TYR A 373 17.73 10.21 -5.76
N LEU A 374 16.85 9.52 -6.49
CA LEU A 374 17.25 8.56 -7.52
C LEU A 374 18.04 9.20 -8.66
N SER A 375 17.73 10.43 -9.04
CA SER A 375 18.43 11.15 -10.11
C SER A 375 19.86 11.57 -9.74
N GLN A 376 20.18 11.59 -8.45
CA GLN A 376 21.48 12.03 -7.91
C GLN A 376 22.40 10.84 -7.54
N LEU A 377 21.99 9.60 -7.79
CA LEU A 377 22.84 8.44 -7.50
C LEU A 377 24.16 8.48 -8.31
N PRO A 378 25.30 8.06 -7.71
CA PRO A 378 25.45 7.40 -6.41
C PRO A 378 25.60 8.35 -5.20
N SER A 379 25.74 9.66 -5.42
CA SER A 379 26.02 10.66 -4.36
C SER A 379 24.77 11.22 -3.67
N GLY A 380 23.57 10.82 -4.11
CA GLY A 380 22.31 11.30 -3.56
C GLY A 380 22.12 10.93 -2.09
N LEU A 381 21.69 11.91 -1.28
CA LEU A 381 21.33 11.73 0.13
C LEU A 381 19.81 11.60 0.27
N LEU A 382 19.37 10.79 1.25
CA LEU A 382 17.95 10.54 1.48
C LEU A 382 17.29 11.61 2.37
N ASP A 383 18.06 12.52 2.94
CA ASP A 383 17.64 13.49 3.97
C ASP A 383 16.42 14.32 3.59
N SER A 384 16.34 14.79 2.34
CA SER A 384 15.19 15.58 1.87
C SER A 384 13.90 14.75 1.79
N TYR A 385 14.00 13.48 1.37
CA TYR A 385 12.90 12.53 1.38
C TYR A 385 12.52 12.16 2.82
N ASP A 386 13.52 11.90 3.66
CA ASP A 386 13.35 11.56 5.08
C ASP A 386 12.58 12.64 5.83
N HIS A 387 13.03 13.89 5.71
CA HIS A 387 12.37 15.05 6.31
C HIS A 387 10.92 15.21 5.82
N CYS A 388 10.67 15.01 4.53
CA CYS A 388 9.31 15.07 3.96
C CYS A 388 8.40 13.98 4.56
N LEU A 389 8.87 12.73 4.57
CA LEU A 389 8.11 11.60 5.10
C LEU A 389 7.86 11.74 6.61
N TYR A 390 8.89 12.12 7.37
CA TYR A 390 8.81 12.34 8.81
C TYR A 390 7.79 13.43 9.14
N THR A 391 7.86 14.60 8.51
CA THR A 391 6.94 15.72 8.78
C THR A 391 5.50 15.35 8.44
N LEU A 392 5.25 14.64 7.32
CA LEU A 392 3.91 14.18 6.97
C LEU A 392 3.35 13.15 7.97
N LEU A 393 4.16 12.19 8.41
CA LEU A 393 3.74 11.17 9.38
C LEU A 393 3.54 11.76 10.78
N SER A 394 4.45 12.62 11.25
CA SER A 394 4.35 13.29 12.55
C SER A 394 3.12 14.19 12.60
N GLY A 395 2.87 14.99 11.55
CA GLY A 395 1.69 15.84 11.49
C GLY A 395 0.37 15.05 11.42
N LEU A 396 0.37 13.85 10.80
CA LEU A 396 -0.79 12.94 10.86
C LEU A 396 -0.99 12.34 12.25
N GLN A 397 0.08 12.01 12.95
CA GLN A 397 0.04 11.44 14.30
C GLN A 397 -0.63 12.41 15.30
N GLU A 398 -0.27 13.69 15.26
CA GLU A 398 -0.79 14.72 16.17
C GLU A 398 -2.29 14.98 16.03
N LYS A 399 -2.87 14.74 14.84
CA LYS A 399 -4.29 15.00 14.60
C LYS A 399 -5.19 13.94 15.27
N PRO A 400 -6.25 14.33 16.00
CA PRO A 400 -7.13 13.40 16.73
C PRO A 400 -8.04 12.53 15.83
N GLU A 401 -8.39 13.01 14.64
CA GLU A 401 -9.30 12.33 13.71
C GLU A 401 -8.55 11.53 12.64
N GLN A 402 -8.02 10.36 13.02
CA GLN A 402 -7.38 9.42 12.08
C GLN A 402 -8.19 8.13 11.90
N LYS A 403 -9.51 8.25 11.68
CA LYS A 403 -10.37 7.09 11.41
C LYS A 403 -10.33 6.62 9.95
N ASP A 404 -9.82 7.45 9.05
CA ASP A 404 -9.93 7.25 7.60
C ASP A 404 -8.81 6.35 7.01
N GLY A 405 -7.92 5.80 7.84
CA GLY A 405 -6.82 4.93 7.40
C GLY A 405 -5.74 5.63 6.58
N LEU A 406 -5.73 6.97 6.55
CA LEU A 406 -4.80 7.76 5.74
C LEU A 406 -3.35 7.58 6.19
N PHE A 407 -3.09 7.46 7.50
CA PHE A 407 -1.77 7.12 8.03
C PHE A 407 -1.26 5.80 7.46
N THR A 408 -2.08 4.74 7.54
CA THR A 408 -1.75 3.42 6.97
C THR A 408 -1.50 3.51 5.47
N LYS A 409 -2.31 4.28 4.73
CA LYS A 409 -2.12 4.49 3.30
C LYS A 409 -0.79 5.19 2.99
N LEU A 410 -0.45 6.25 3.72
CA LEU A 410 0.81 6.98 3.53
C LEU A 410 2.01 6.07 3.76
N VAL A 411 1.99 5.29 4.84
CA VAL A 411 3.05 4.32 5.18
C VAL A 411 3.17 3.23 4.11
N LEU A 412 2.06 2.68 3.62
CA LEU A 412 2.10 1.60 2.63
C LEU A 412 2.51 2.07 1.23
N GLU A 413 2.18 3.30 0.85
CA GLU A 413 2.49 3.89 -0.46
C GLU A 413 3.86 4.59 -0.50
N ALA A 414 4.49 4.86 0.65
CA ALA A 414 5.82 5.49 0.70
C ALA A 414 6.88 4.63 -0.01
N PRO A 415 7.70 5.15 -0.95
CA PRO A 415 8.69 4.35 -1.67
C PRO A 415 9.61 3.51 -0.75
N ILE A 416 10.19 4.17 0.27
CA ILE A 416 11.06 3.55 1.28
C ILE A 416 10.65 4.05 2.67
N ILE A 417 10.60 3.17 3.66
CA ILE A 417 10.44 3.57 5.07
C ILE A 417 11.83 3.79 5.65
N THR A 418 12.11 5.02 6.07
CA THR A 418 13.34 5.42 6.74
C THR A 418 13.29 5.12 8.24
N GLU A 419 14.43 5.24 8.93
CA GLU A 419 14.51 4.96 10.37
C GLU A 419 13.70 5.98 11.19
N SER A 420 13.79 7.27 10.88
CA SER A 420 13.00 8.31 11.53
C SER A 420 11.49 8.10 11.32
N ALA A 421 11.06 7.69 10.12
CA ALA A 421 9.67 7.35 9.84
C ALA A 421 9.22 6.10 10.61
N LEU A 422 10.10 5.12 10.79
CA LEU A 422 9.82 3.92 11.58
C LEU A 422 9.64 4.24 13.07
N GLU A 423 10.39 5.20 13.61
CA GLU A 423 10.19 5.71 14.97
C GLU A 423 8.82 6.38 15.13
N VAL A 424 8.37 7.16 14.14
CA VAL A 424 7.02 7.75 14.15
C VAL A 424 5.95 6.66 14.12
N ILE A 425 6.14 5.61 13.33
CA ILE A 425 5.24 4.44 13.31
C ILE A 425 5.22 3.73 14.67
N ARG A 426 6.37 3.59 15.34
CA ARG A 426 6.46 3.03 16.70
C ARG A 426 5.62 3.87 17.67
N ARG A 427 5.85 5.18 17.73
CA ARG A 427 5.07 6.10 18.59
C ARG A 427 3.58 6.07 18.27
N TYR A 428 3.21 5.88 17.00
CA TYR A 428 1.81 5.74 16.60
C TYR A 428 1.18 4.44 17.13
N CYS A 429 1.96 3.36 17.28
CA CYS A 429 1.50 2.12 17.90
C CYS A 429 1.36 2.21 19.43
N GLU A 430 2.05 3.16 20.07
CA GLU A 430 2.02 3.39 21.51
C GLU A 430 0.82 4.24 21.98
N ASP A 431 0.09 4.87 21.06
CA ASP A 431 -1.14 5.62 21.34
C ASP A 431 -2.30 4.66 21.63
N GLU A 432 -2.82 4.68 22.86
CA GLU A 432 -3.91 3.78 23.28
C GLU A 432 -5.20 3.95 22.47
N SER A 433 -5.45 5.15 21.94
CA SER A 433 -6.65 5.44 21.15
C SER A 433 -6.62 4.78 19.77
N ARG A 434 -5.41 4.48 19.26
CA ARG A 434 -5.16 4.04 17.87
C ARG A 434 -4.28 2.81 17.76
N VAL A 435 -3.88 2.21 18.88
CA VAL A 435 -3.01 1.03 18.96
C VAL A 435 -3.39 -0.05 17.95
N TYR A 436 -4.68 -0.36 17.80
CA TYR A 436 -5.12 -1.38 16.85
C TYR A 436 -4.82 -1.01 15.38
N LEU A 437 -5.01 0.26 15.01
CA LEU A 437 -4.73 0.76 13.66
C LEU A 437 -3.22 0.83 13.41
N GLY A 438 -2.43 1.25 14.40
CA GLY A 438 -0.97 1.23 14.34
C GLY A 438 -0.42 -0.19 14.15
N MET A 439 -0.86 -1.14 14.97
CA MET A 439 -0.46 -2.55 14.86
C MET A 439 -0.91 -3.18 13.54
N THR A 440 -2.08 -2.81 13.04
CA THR A 440 -2.55 -3.23 11.70
C THR A 440 -1.63 -2.67 10.61
N THR A 441 -1.22 -1.41 10.70
CA THR A 441 -0.29 -0.78 9.76
C THR A 441 1.06 -1.51 9.75
N LEU A 442 1.60 -1.82 10.92
CA LEU A 442 2.87 -2.55 11.07
C LEU A 442 2.77 -3.98 10.53
N LYS A 443 1.66 -4.68 10.81
CA LYS A 443 1.37 -5.98 10.19
C LYS A 443 1.36 -5.88 8.66
N GLU A 444 0.66 -4.91 8.09
CA GLU A 444 0.58 -4.75 6.64
C GLU A 444 1.95 -4.44 6.02
N LEU A 445 2.81 -3.67 6.71
CA LEU A 445 4.20 -3.46 6.31
C LEU A 445 5.00 -4.77 6.25
N ILE A 446 4.93 -5.59 7.31
CA ILE A 446 5.59 -6.90 7.39
C ILE A 446 5.17 -7.79 6.21
N ILE A 447 3.88 -7.74 5.82
CA ILE A 447 3.33 -8.60 4.76
C ILE A 447 3.66 -8.07 3.36
N LYS A 448 3.50 -6.76 3.13
CA LYS A 448 3.60 -6.16 1.80
C LYS A 448 5.03 -5.79 1.40
N ARG A 449 5.97 -5.74 2.36
CA ARG A 449 7.36 -5.32 2.13
C ARG A 449 8.38 -6.35 2.66
N PRO A 450 8.59 -7.48 1.95
CA PRO A 450 9.49 -8.55 2.39
C PRO A 450 10.95 -8.10 2.58
N SER A 451 11.43 -7.12 1.81
CA SER A 451 12.84 -6.69 1.82
C SER A 451 13.35 -6.19 3.17
N ARG A 452 12.48 -5.58 3.98
CA ARG A 452 12.79 -5.08 5.33
C ARG A 452 11.89 -5.69 6.40
N GLN A 453 11.31 -6.87 6.10
CA GLN A 453 10.30 -7.51 6.94
C GLN A 453 10.76 -7.71 8.39
N PHE A 454 12.00 -8.13 8.61
CA PHE A 454 12.53 -8.37 9.95
C PHE A 454 12.72 -7.09 10.76
N GLN A 455 13.01 -5.96 10.13
CA GLN A 455 13.09 -4.66 10.84
C GLN A 455 11.71 -4.26 11.37
N TYR A 456 10.66 -4.41 10.55
CA TYR A 456 9.29 -4.12 10.98
C TYR A 456 8.78 -5.12 12.01
N LEU A 457 9.13 -6.41 11.86
CA LEU A 457 8.80 -7.44 12.84
C LEU A 457 9.50 -7.18 14.18
N HIS A 458 10.74 -6.71 14.17
CA HIS A 458 11.47 -6.35 15.39
C HIS A 458 10.76 -5.24 16.17
N VAL A 459 10.28 -4.19 15.49
CA VAL A 459 9.45 -3.16 16.15
C VAL A 459 8.20 -3.76 16.80
N LEU A 460 7.53 -4.71 16.14
CA LEU A 460 6.36 -5.38 16.72
C LEU A 460 6.72 -6.25 17.93
N LEU A 461 7.88 -6.89 17.91
CA LEU A 461 8.42 -7.69 19.01
C LEU A 461 8.73 -6.81 20.22
N ASP A 462 9.39 -5.66 20.03
CA ASP A 462 9.68 -4.71 21.12
C ASP A 462 8.40 -4.20 21.79
N LEU A 463 7.34 -3.97 21.00
CA LEU A 463 6.05 -3.51 21.51
C LEU A 463 5.34 -4.58 22.38
N SER A 464 5.75 -5.85 22.31
CA SER A 464 5.22 -6.92 23.17
C SER A 464 5.65 -6.80 24.63
N SER A 465 6.78 -6.13 24.88
CA SER A 465 7.35 -5.83 26.20
C SER A 465 7.11 -4.38 26.66
N HIS A 466 6.25 -3.63 25.96
CA HIS A 466 5.98 -2.21 26.26
C HIS A 466 5.30 -2.01 27.64
N GLU A 467 5.53 -0.86 28.29
CA GLU A 467 4.98 -0.59 29.64
C GLU A 467 3.44 -0.60 29.66
N LYS A 468 2.81 0.00 28.64
CA LYS A 468 1.35 0.07 28.49
C LYS A 468 0.71 -1.29 28.17
N GLU A 469 -0.22 -1.74 28.99
CA GLU A 469 -0.88 -3.04 28.86
C GLU A 469 -1.66 -3.21 27.55
N LYS A 470 -2.45 -2.21 27.13
CA LYS A 470 -3.22 -2.28 25.87
C LYS A 470 -2.31 -2.48 24.65
N VAL A 471 -1.14 -1.84 24.65
CA VAL A 471 -0.13 -1.96 23.59
C VAL A 471 0.41 -3.39 23.55
N ARG A 472 0.86 -3.93 24.69
CA ARG A 472 1.35 -5.30 24.77
C ARG A 472 0.32 -6.33 24.33
N THR A 473 -0.88 -6.28 24.89
CA THR A 473 -1.93 -7.29 24.62
C THR A 473 -2.31 -7.28 23.15
N THR A 474 -2.36 -6.10 22.53
CA THR A 474 -2.59 -5.98 21.08
C THR A 474 -1.39 -6.52 20.29
N ALA A 475 -0.16 -6.13 20.63
CA ALA A 475 1.06 -6.61 19.95
C ALA A 475 1.16 -8.13 19.97
N LEU A 476 0.92 -8.77 21.12
CA LEU A 476 0.91 -10.23 21.26
C LEU A 476 -0.16 -10.89 20.39
N ALA A 477 -1.36 -10.32 20.31
CA ALA A 477 -2.41 -10.85 19.44
C ALA A 477 -2.00 -10.82 17.96
N PHE A 478 -1.29 -9.79 17.52
CA PHE A 478 -0.72 -9.72 16.17
C PHE A 478 0.48 -10.68 16.00
N LEU A 479 1.37 -10.79 16.98
CA LEU A 479 2.51 -11.72 16.94
C LEU A 479 2.07 -13.17 16.86
N LYS A 480 1.02 -13.59 17.58
CA LYS A 480 0.43 -14.93 17.44
C LYS A 480 -0.02 -15.21 16.00
N ARG A 481 -0.67 -14.24 15.36
CA ARG A 481 -1.07 -14.34 13.94
C ARG A 481 0.13 -14.35 12.98
N MET A 482 1.22 -13.66 13.32
CA MET A 482 2.45 -13.67 12.53
C MET A 482 3.20 -15.00 12.69
N TYR A 483 3.14 -15.60 13.87
CA TYR A 483 3.73 -16.88 14.19
C TYR A 483 3.08 -18.04 13.42
N GLU A 484 1.84 -17.91 12.95
CA GLU A 484 1.25 -18.90 12.04
C GLU A 484 2.04 -19.05 10.72
N LYS A 485 2.82 -18.04 10.32
CA LYS A 485 3.64 -18.05 9.10
C LYS A 485 5.02 -18.67 9.34
N ASP A 486 5.31 -19.77 8.66
CA ASP A 486 6.53 -20.56 8.89
C ASP A 486 7.83 -19.75 8.79
N HIS A 487 7.95 -18.85 7.81
CA HIS A 487 9.18 -18.05 7.61
C HIS A 487 9.46 -17.01 8.70
N LEU A 488 8.49 -16.73 9.57
CA LEU A 488 8.64 -15.80 10.69
C LEU A 488 8.84 -16.50 12.03
N ARG A 489 8.50 -17.78 12.15
CA ARG A 489 8.53 -18.53 13.41
C ARG A 489 9.90 -18.48 14.06
N ASP A 490 10.94 -18.90 13.35
CA ASP A 490 12.30 -18.97 13.89
C ASP A 490 12.80 -17.63 14.45
N TYR A 491 12.44 -16.52 13.80
CA TYR A 491 12.86 -15.20 14.25
C TYR A 491 12.11 -14.77 15.52
N ILE A 492 10.79 -15.04 15.58
CA ILE A 492 9.96 -14.76 16.76
C ILE A 492 10.40 -15.63 17.95
N GLU A 493 10.67 -16.92 17.71
CA GLU A 493 11.16 -17.84 18.76
C GLU A 493 12.52 -17.41 19.27
N LYS A 494 13.47 -17.08 18.40
CA LYS A 494 14.80 -16.59 18.81
C LYS A 494 14.69 -15.34 19.67
N PHE A 495 13.84 -14.39 19.30
CA PHE A 495 13.62 -13.20 20.13
C PHE A 495 13.03 -13.57 21.50
N ALA A 496 12.00 -14.41 21.54
CA ALA A 496 11.38 -14.83 22.80
C ALA A 496 12.34 -15.64 23.70
N LEU A 497 13.17 -16.50 23.11
CA LEU A 497 14.21 -17.27 23.80
C LEU A 497 15.31 -16.37 24.34
N ASN A 498 15.76 -15.38 23.56
CA ASN A 498 16.75 -14.40 24.03
C ASN A 498 16.25 -13.66 25.27
N TYR A 499 15.00 -13.19 25.26
CA TYR A 499 14.39 -12.55 26.42
C TYR A 499 14.23 -13.49 27.62
N LEU A 500 13.85 -14.75 27.38
CA LEU A 500 13.76 -15.76 28.43
C LEU A 500 15.14 -16.02 29.07
N GLN A 501 16.20 -16.11 28.27
CA GLN A 501 17.57 -16.33 28.75
C GLN A 501 18.10 -15.18 29.61
N LEU A 502 17.58 -13.96 29.45
CA LEU A 502 17.96 -12.84 30.32
C LEU A 502 17.63 -13.13 31.79
N LEU A 503 16.63 -13.96 32.07
CA LEU A 503 16.20 -14.33 33.43
C LEU A 503 17.19 -15.24 34.17
N VAL A 504 18.21 -15.76 33.50
CA VAL A 504 19.31 -16.50 34.14
C VAL A 504 20.27 -15.52 34.85
N HIS A 505 20.33 -14.27 34.40
CA HIS A 505 21.20 -13.27 35.02
C HIS A 505 20.70 -12.88 36.42
N PRO A 506 21.62 -12.64 37.37
CA PRO A 506 21.26 -12.28 38.74
C PRO A 506 20.49 -10.96 38.82
N ASN A 507 20.79 -10.01 37.92
CA ASN A 507 20.14 -8.71 37.81
C ASN A 507 19.67 -8.48 36.37
N PRO A 508 18.59 -7.69 36.16
CA PRO A 508 18.10 -7.33 34.84
C PRO A 508 19.18 -6.59 34.03
N PRO A 509 19.47 -7.04 32.79
CA PRO A 509 20.40 -6.35 31.90
C PRO A 509 19.90 -4.94 31.55
N SER A 510 20.83 -4.02 31.30
CA SER A 510 20.51 -2.63 30.89
C SER A 510 19.63 -2.55 29.64
N LEU A 511 19.66 -3.58 28.78
CA LEU A 511 18.82 -3.69 27.59
C LEU A 511 17.31 -3.67 27.88
N LEU A 512 16.88 -4.09 29.08
CA LEU A 512 15.47 -4.07 29.48
C LEU A 512 14.98 -2.67 29.84
N PHE A 513 15.90 -1.74 30.08
CA PHE A 513 15.58 -0.37 30.46
C PHE A 513 15.78 0.56 29.25
N GLY A 514 14.81 1.42 28.99
CA GLY A 514 14.93 2.43 27.94
C GLY A 514 16.12 3.36 28.21
N ALA A 515 16.75 3.87 27.14
CA ALA A 515 17.94 4.73 27.22
C ALA A 515 17.77 5.98 28.11
N ASP A 516 16.53 6.41 28.37
CA ASP A 516 16.18 7.56 29.20
C ASP A 516 16.02 7.26 30.69
N LYS A 517 16.12 5.99 31.11
CA LYS A 517 16.07 5.64 32.53
C LYS A 517 17.49 5.48 33.06
N ASP A 518 17.90 6.43 33.90
CA ASP A 518 19.06 6.30 34.79
C ASP A 518 18.86 5.06 35.68
N THR A 519 19.24 3.90 35.14
CA THR A 519 19.06 2.64 35.82
C THR A 519 20.25 2.50 36.75
N GLU A 520 20.00 2.54 38.06
CA GLU A 520 21.03 2.25 39.04
C GLU A 520 21.68 0.90 38.69
N VAL A 521 22.99 0.92 38.48
CA VAL A 521 23.78 -0.26 38.14
C VAL A 521 23.57 -1.28 39.26
N ALA A 522 22.79 -2.34 38.99
CA ALA A 522 22.39 -3.44 39.90
C ALA A 522 21.05 -3.32 40.67
N ALA A 523 20.03 -2.65 40.13
CA ALA A 523 18.65 -2.83 40.62
C ALA A 523 18.23 -4.33 40.57
N PRO A 524 17.53 -4.85 41.61
CA PRO A 524 17.03 -6.23 41.60
C PRO A 524 15.86 -6.40 40.61
N TRP A 525 15.63 -7.63 40.16
CA TRP A 525 14.47 -7.96 39.30
C TRP A 525 13.15 -7.54 39.95
N THR A 526 12.36 -6.72 39.24
CA THR A 526 10.97 -6.47 39.63
C THR A 526 10.02 -7.53 39.04
N GLU A 527 8.84 -7.71 39.64
CA GLU A 527 7.82 -8.64 39.10
C GLU A 527 7.39 -8.24 37.68
N GLU A 528 7.41 -6.94 37.37
CA GLU A 528 7.05 -6.39 36.08
C GLU A 528 8.11 -6.69 35.00
N ASP A 529 9.41 -6.54 35.31
CA ASP A 529 10.50 -6.85 34.38
C ASP A 529 10.50 -8.34 34.00
N VAL A 530 10.35 -9.21 35.00
CA VAL A 530 10.25 -10.66 34.78
C VAL A 530 9.04 -10.99 33.91
N ARG A 531 7.90 -10.32 34.18
CA ARG A 531 6.68 -10.52 33.40
C ARG A 531 6.87 -10.08 31.94
N GLN A 532 7.59 -9.00 31.67
CA GLN A 532 7.87 -8.53 30.31
C GLN A 532 8.70 -9.55 29.51
N CYS A 533 9.75 -10.13 30.11
CA CYS A 533 10.55 -11.19 29.48
C CYS A 533 9.74 -12.46 29.18
N LEU A 534 8.81 -12.82 30.07
CA LEU A 534 8.02 -14.04 29.94
C LEU A 534 6.83 -13.90 28.98
N LEU A 535 6.31 -12.69 28.76
CA LEU A 535 4.99 -12.48 28.18
C LEU A 535 4.86 -13.04 26.77
N LEU A 536 5.80 -12.69 25.88
CA LEU A 536 5.82 -13.19 24.51
C LEU A 536 6.00 -14.70 24.50
N TYR A 537 6.99 -15.20 25.24
CA TYR A 537 7.32 -16.61 25.31
C TYR A 537 6.14 -17.48 25.76
N LEU A 538 5.50 -17.10 26.87
CA LEU A 538 4.31 -17.79 27.41
C LEU A 538 3.12 -17.72 26.46
N SER A 539 3.03 -16.68 25.63
CA SER A 539 1.98 -16.55 24.64
C SER A 539 2.14 -17.53 23.46
N LEU A 540 3.39 -17.97 23.18
CA LEU A 540 3.74 -18.92 22.12
C LEU A 540 3.66 -20.38 22.59
N LEU A 541 3.79 -20.64 23.90
CA LEU A 541 3.78 -21.98 24.48
C LEU A 541 2.58 -22.85 24.05
N PRO A 542 1.33 -22.35 23.96
CA PRO A 542 0.20 -23.14 23.49
C PRO A 542 0.21 -23.41 21.97
N LEU A 543 1.04 -22.68 21.20
CA LEU A 543 1.19 -22.86 19.75
C LEU A 543 2.32 -23.84 19.42
N ASN A 544 3.39 -23.83 20.21
CA ASN A 544 4.51 -24.76 20.08
C ASN A 544 4.89 -25.34 21.45
N HIS A 545 4.44 -26.57 21.69
CA HIS A 545 4.60 -27.21 23.00
C HIS A 545 6.04 -27.58 23.33
N ARG A 546 6.95 -27.65 22.34
CA ARG A 546 8.37 -28.00 22.53
C ARG A 546 9.12 -26.96 23.36
N LEU A 547 8.66 -25.71 23.32
CA LEU A 547 9.24 -24.62 24.09
C LEU A 547 9.22 -24.92 25.60
N VAL A 548 8.30 -25.76 26.10
CA VAL A 548 8.23 -26.07 27.54
C VAL A 548 9.54 -26.64 28.13
N HIS A 549 10.35 -27.33 27.32
CA HIS A 549 11.65 -27.87 27.77
C HIS A 549 12.68 -26.77 28.01
N GLU A 550 12.74 -25.76 27.14
CA GLU A 550 13.61 -24.60 27.30
C GLU A 550 13.18 -23.76 28.52
N LEU A 551 11.87 -23.61 28.75
CA LEU A 551 11.36 -22.98 29.96
C LEU A 551 11.78 -23.74 31.22
N ALA A 552 11.72 -25.07 31.20
CA ALA A 552 12.17 -25.90 32.32
C ALA A 552 13.68 -25.75 32.56
N SER A 553 14.48 -25.70 31.50
CA SER A 553 15.93 -25.46 31.60
C SER A 553 16.23 -24.12 32.27
N VAL A 554 15.69 -23.02 31.75
CA VAL A 554 15.88 -21.67 32.33
C VAL A 554 15.33 -21.60 33.76
N TYR A 555 14.20 -22.27 34.03
CA TYR A 555 13.63 -22.34 35.38
C TYR A 555 14.60 -22.96 36.38
N THR A 556 15.37 -23.99 36.01
CA THR A 556 16.32 -24.61 36.96
C THR A 556 17.42 -23.64 37.39
N GLU A 557 17.91 -22.82 36.45
CA GLU A 557 19.00 -21.86 36.66
C GLU A 557 18.53 -20.53 37.28
N ALA A 558 17.24 -20.20 37.17
CA ALA A 558 16.69 -18.95 37.68
C ALA A 558 16.71 -18.82 39.22
N ILE A 559 16.78 -17.57 39.71
CA ILE A 559 16.67 -17.22 41.13
C ILE A 559 15.27 -17.44 41.69
N ALA A 560 15.14 -17.52 43.02
CA ALA A 560 13.88 -17.87 43.70
C ALA A 560 12.72 -16.91 43.40
N ASP A 561 12.99 -15.61 43.26
CA ASP A 561 11.97 -14.61 42.95
C ASP A 561 11.42 -14.79 41.52
N ILE A 562 12.30 -15.00 40.54
CA ILE A 562 11.93 -15.32 39.16
C ILE A 562 11.13 -16.62 39.11
N LYS A 563 11.57 -17.68 39.82
CA LYS A 563 10.84 -18.95 39.94
C LYS A 563 9.40 -18.73 40.42
N ARG A 564 9.18 -17.86 41.41
CA ARG A 564 7.82 -17.52 41.90
C ARG A 564 7.01 -16.80 40.82
N SER A 565 7.59 -15.84 40.11
CA SER A 565 6.91 -15.13 39.01
C SER A 565 6.53 -16.06 37.85
N VAL A 566 7.43 -16.98 37.45
CA VAL A 566 7.14 -18.00 36.42
C VAL A 566 5.95 -18.88 36.84
N LEU A 567 5.94 -19.38 38.09
CA LEU A 567 4.85 -20.24 38.59
C LEU A 567 3.48 -19.54 38.63
N ARG A 568 3.45 -18.21 38.79
CA ARG A 568 2.22 -17.40 38.70
C ARG A 568 1.77 -17.21 37.26
N ALA A 569 2.68 -16.94 36.34
CA ALA A 569 2.37 -16.61 34.95
C ALA A 569 2.01 -17.84 34.07
N ILE A 570 2.47 -19.04 34.45
CA ILE A 570 2.36 -20.26 33.62
C ILE A 570 0.94 -20.87 33.55
N GLU A 571 0.02 -20.41 34.39
CA GLU A 571 -1.33 -20.99 34.52
C GLU A 571 -2.15 -20.98 33.22
N GLN A 572 -2.25 -19.82 32.56
CA GLN A 572 -3.00 -19.67 31.31
C GLN A 572 -2.36 -20.46 30.14
N PRO A 573 -1.04 -20.38 29.90
CA PRO A 573 -0.37 -21.16 28.85
C PRO A 573 -0.55 -22.68 28.97
N ILE A 574 -0.38 -23.26 30.15
CA ILE A 574 -0.47 -24.72 30.35
C ILE A 574 -1.89 -25.23 30.12
N ARG A 575 -2.91 -24.48 30.53
CA ARG A 575 -4.30 -24.82 30.18
C ARG A 575 -4.53 -24.82 28.66
N GLY A 576 -3.87 -23.91 27.94
CA GLY A 576 -3.93 -23.84 26.47
C GLY A 576 -3.31 -25.05 25.77
N MET A 577 -2.24 -25.63 26.32
CA MET A 577 -1.59 -26.83 25.77
C MET A 577 -2.43 -28.10 25.95
N GLY A 578 -3.12 -28.19 27.09
CA GLY A 578 -3.91 -29.36 27.46
C GLY A 578 -3.09 -30.55 27.95
N MET A 579 -3.77 -31.48 28.63
CA MET A 579 -3.16 -32.61 29.34
C MET A 579 -2.61 -33.71 28.42
N ASN A 580 -3.09 -33.76 27.17
CA ASN A 580 -2.68 -34.78 26.18
C ASN A 580 -1.47 -34.33 25.34
N SER A 581 -0.81 -33.23 25.70
CA SER A 581 0.38 -32.77 25.00
C SER A 581 1.54 -33.75 25.19
N PRO A 582 2.13 -34.30 24.12
CA PRO A 582 3.24 -35.26 24.23
C PRO A 582 4.49 -34.63 24.86
N GLU A 583 4.73 -33.34 24.60
CA GLU A 583 5.88 -32.61 25.15
C GLU A 583 5.74 -32.36 26.67
N LEU A 584 4.51 -32.18 27.17
CA LEU A 584 4.28 -32.08 28.62
C LEU A 584 4.47 -33.43 29.31
N LEU A 585 4.01 -34.52 28.70
CA LEU A 585 4.25 -35.87 29.21
C LEU A 585 5.75 -36.20 29.21
N LEU A 586 6.48 -35.80 28.16
CA LEU A 586 7.93 -35.95 28.09
C LEU A 586 8.65 -35.15 29.18
N LEU A 587 8.17 -33.94 29.49
CA LEU A 587 8.71 -33.12 30.58
C LEU A 587 8.47 -33.76 31.96
N VAL A 588 7.31 -34.40 32.16
CA VAL A 588 7.02 -35.15 33.40
C VAL A 588 7.93 -36.36 33.52
N GLU A 589 8.10 -37.12 32.43
CA GLU A 589 8.97 -38.30 32.40
C GLU A 589 10.45 -37.95 32.64
N ASN A 590 10.94 -36.91 31.96
CA ASN A 590 12.33 -36.45 32.00
C ASN A 590 12.46 -35.12 32.76
N CYS A 591 11.85 -35.01 33.94
CA CYS A 591 11.88 -33.77 34.73
C CYS A 591 13.33 -33.35 35.05
N PRO A 592 13.83 -32.17 34.67
CA PRO A 592 15.19 -31.73 35.04
C PRO A 592 15.32 -31.48 36.56
N LYS A 593 16.54 -31.55 37.11
CA LYS A 593 16.80 -31.37 38.56
C LYS A 593 16.56 -29.91 38.95
N GLY A 594 15.66 -29.67 39.90
CA GLY A 594 15.24 -28.33 40.31
C GLY A 594 13.97 -27.81 39.64
N ALA A 595 13.37 -28.56 38.71
CA ALA A 595 12.11 -28.22 38.05
C ALA A 595 10.89 -28.93 38.67
N GLU A 596 11.06 -29.67 39.77
CA GLU A 596 9.99 -30.46 40.41
C GLU A 596 8.80 -29.58 40.81
N THR A 597 9.05 -28.36 41.30
CA THR A 597 8.01 -27.38 41.66
C THR A 597 7.26 -26.85 40.44
N LEU A 598 7.93 -26.70 39.29
CA LEU A 598 7.31 -26.32 38.02
C LEU A 598 6.38 -27.42 37.52
N VAL A 599 6.88 -28.66 37.46
CA VAL A 599 6.08 -29.83 37.05
C VAL A 599 4.89 -30.02 37.98
N THR A 600 5.10 -29.93 39.29
CA THR A 600 4.02 -30.02 40.29
C THR A 600 2.93 -28.97 40.00
N ARG A 601 3.32 -27.72 39.71
CA ARG A 601 2.37 -26.65 39.38
C ARG A 601 1.62 -26.95 38.08
N CYS A 602 2.31 -27.41 37.02
CA CYS A 602 1.69 -27.81 35.77
C CYS A 602 0.65 -28.92 35.98
N LEU A 603 0.97 -29.95 36.77
CA LEU A 603 0.04 -31.04 37.10
C LEU A 603 -1.22 -30.50 37.79
N HIS A 604 -1.08 -29.65 38.82
CA HIS A 604 -2.24 -29.03 39.48
C HIS A 604 -3.10 -28.24 38.50
N ILE A 605 -2.50 -27.50 37.56
CA ILE A 605 -3.23 -26.71 36.56
C ILE A 605 -4.03 -27.62 35.60
N LEU A 606 -3.43 -28.72 35.16
CA LEU A 606 -4.04 -29.65 34.20
C LEU A 606 -5.17 -30.47 34.83
N THR A 607 -5.06 -30.84 36.12
CA THR A 607 -6.01 -31.71 36.83
C THR A 607 -6.98 -30.94 37.75
N ASP A 608 -7.02 -29.61 37.67
CA ASP A 608 -7.86 -28.77 38.54
C ASP A 608 -9.36 -28.97 38.26
N LYS A 609 -9.73 -29.03 36.98
CA LYS A 609 -11.12 -29.08 36.52
C LYS A 609 -11.48 -30.37 35.77
N VAL A 610 -10.49 -31.18 35.45
CA VAL A 610 -10.61 -32.37 34.60
C VAL A 610 -9.90 -33.52 35.29
N ALA A 611 -10.51 -34.71 35.24
CA ALA A 611 -9.88 -35.92 35.78
C ALA A 611 -8.56 -36.23 35.03
N PRO A 612 -7.51 -36.72 35.72
CA PRO A 612 -6.22 -37.00 35.11
C PRO A 612 -6.32 -38.13 34.07
N SER A 613 -5.57 -38.02 32.96
CA SER A 613 -5.51 -39.08 31.94
C SER A 613 -4.66 -40.25 32.44
N PRO A 614 -4.95 -41.49 32.01
CA PRO A 614 -4.19 -42.68 32.45
C PRO A 614 -2.70 -42.58 32.11
N GLU A 615 -2.35 -42.05 30.93
CA GLU A 615 -0.96 -41.82 30.51
C GLU A 615 -0.23 -40.85 31.45
N LEU A 616 -0.90 -39.77 31.89
CA LEU A 616 -0.32 -38.82 32.84
C LEU A 616 -0.08 -39.49 34.20
N VAL A 617 -1.06 -40.25 34.68
CA VAL A 617 -0.97 -40.98 35.96
C VAL A 617 0.23 -41.94 35.94
N GLU A 618 0.41 -42.68 34.85
CA GLU A 618 1.54 -43.60 34.69
C GLU A 618 2.89 -42.89 34.75
N ARG A 619 3.06 -41.79 34.00
CA ARG A 619 4.34 -41.03 34.01
C ARG A 619 4.62 -40.36 35.36
N VAL A 620 3.59 -39.86 36.03
CA VAL A 620 3.73 -39.29 37.39
C VAL A 620 4.08 -40.36 38.41
N ARG A 621 3.47 -41.54 38.32
CA ARG A 621 3.79 -42.70 39.17
C ARG A 621 5.25 -43.11 38.99
N ASP A 622 5.69 -43.23 37.74
CA ASP A 622 7.07 -43.58 37.41
C ASP A 622 8.06 -42.58 37.99
N LEU A 623 7.78 -41.28 37.85
CA LEU A 623 8.64 -40.23 38.39
C LEU A 623 8.70 -40.23 39.92
N TYR A 624 7.56 -40.47 40.59
CA TYR A 624 7.48 -40.57 42.05
C TYR A 624 8.35 -41.72 42.58
N HIS A 625 8.29 -42.90 41.95
CA HIS A 625 9.07 -44.05 42.38
C HIS A 625 10.56 -43.92 42.03
N LYS A 626 10.90 -43.35 40.87
CA LYS A 626 12.28 -43.25 40.39
C LYS A 626 13.06 -42.12 41.04
N ARG A 627 12.42 -40.98 41.38
CA ARG A 627 13.16 -39.76 41.70
C ARG A 627 12.54 -38.82 42.73
N VAL A 628 11.22 -38.63 42.75
CA VAL A 628 10.58 -37.61 43.60
C VAL A 628 9.90 -38.28 44.81
N ALA A 629 10.53 -38.22 45.99
CA ALA A 629 9.97 -38.83 47.20
C ALA A 629 8.87 -37.99 47.90
N ASP A 630 8.61 -36.75 47.46
CA ASP A 630 7.58 -35.89 48.06
C ASP A 630 6.17 -36.35 47.65
N VAL A 631 5.38 -36.78 48.64
CA VAL A 631 4.02 -37.28 48.44
C VAL A 631 3.07 -36.21 47.88
N ARG A 632 3.41 -34.92 47.98
CA ARG A 632 2.64 -33.82 47.38
C ARG A 632 2.54 -33.92 45.86
N PHE A 633 3.50 -34.60 45.23
CA PHE A 633 3.54 -34.82 43.79
C PHE A 633 2.37 -35.69 43.29
N LEU A 634 1.82 -36.56 44.16
CA LEU A 634 0.69 -37.44 43.82
C LEU A 634 -0.69 -36.77 43.97
N ILE A 635 -0.79 -35.63 44.64
CA ILE A 635 -2.07 -34.95 44.94
C ILE A 635 -2.84 -34.56 43.66
N PRO A 636 -2.21 -34.08 42.56
CA PRO A 636 -2.89 -33.82 41.29
C PRO A 636 -3.54 -35.03 40.65
N VAL A 637 -2.86 -36.18 40.71
CA VAL A 637 -3.27 -37.40 40.00
C VAL A 637 -3.99 -38.41 40.88
N ILE A 638 -4.29 -38.06 42.13
CA ILE A 638 -4.76 -39.01 43.16
C ILE A 638 -6.06 -39.74 42.78
N ASN A 639 -6.92 -39.10 41.99
CA ASN A 639 -8.17 -39.69 41.52
C ASN A 639 -7.98 -40.71 40.38
N GLY A 640 -6.81 -40.75 39.75
CA GLY A 640 -6.46 -41.74 38.72
C GLY A 640 -5.61 -42.90 39.24
N LEU A 641 -5.18 -42.87 40.50
CA LEU A 641 -4.37 -43.93 41.11
C LEU A 641 -5.23 -45.13 41.52
N GLU A 642 -4.61 -46.30 41.65
CA GLU A 642 -5.30 -47.49 42.13
C GLU A 642 -5.55 -47.43 43.64
N LYS A 643 -6.60 -48.12 44.12
CA LYS A 643 -6.99 -48.17 45.54
C LYS A 643 -5.81 -48.54 46.46
N ALA A 644 -5.00 -49.51 46.08
CA ALA A 644 -3.84 -49.96 46.87
C ALA A 644 -2.76 -48.86 47.00
N GLU A 645 -2.49 -48.13 45.92
CA GLU A 645 -1.50 -47.06 45.88
C GLU A 645 -1.92 -45.88 46.75
N VAL A 646 -3.21 -45.52 46.71
CA VAL A 646 -3.74 -44.44 47.54
C VAL A 646 -3.66 -44.80 49.03
N ILE A 647 -3.99 -46.05 49.41
CA ILE A 647 -3.89 -46.52 50.80
C ILE A 647 -2.43 -46.48 51.28
N GLN A 648 -1.45 -46.81 50.42
CA GLN A 648 -0.03 -46.74 50.76
C GLN A 648 0.47 -45.28 50.93
N ALA A 649 -0.05 -44.34 50.14
CA ALA A 649 0.32 -42.92 50.21
C ALA A 649 -0.38 -42.16 51.35
N LEU A 650 -1.58 -42.62 51.77
CA LEU A 650 -2.44 -41.97 52.76
C LEU A 650 -1.74 -41.62 54.10
N PRO A 651 -0.91 -42.50 54.72
CA PRO A 651 -0.21 -42.17 55.96
C PRO A 651 0.79 -41.02 55.82
N LYS A 652 1.34 -40.81 54.63
CA LYS A 652 2.25 -39.69 54.32
C LYS A 652 1.46 -38.41 54.03
N LEU A 653 0.31 -38.52 53.36
CA LEU A 653 -0.56 -37.39 53.03
C LEU A 653 -1.16 -36.72 54.27
N ILE A 654 -1.57 -37.48 55.29
CA ILE A 654 -2.18 -36.95 56.52
C ILE A 654 -1.18 -36.16 57.38
N LYS A 655 0.12 -36.43 57.24
CA LYS A 655 1.18 -35.70 57.95
C LYS A 655 1.46 -34.31 57.34
N LEU A 656 0.81 -33.98 56.23
CA LEU A 656 0.93 -32.66 55.62
C LEU A 656 0.14 -31.60 56.40
N ASN A 657 0.24 -30.35 55.96
CA ASN A 657 -0.51 -29.24 56.54
C ASN A 657 -2.03 -29.51 56.46
N PRO A 658 -2.82 -29.25 57.52
CA PRO A 658 -4.27 -29.43 57.54
C PRO A 658 -5.02 -28.88 56.31
N ILE A 659 -4.55 -27.78 55.72
CA ILE A 659 -5.16 -27.19 54.51
C ILE A 659 -4.99 -28.14 53.31
N VAL A 660 -3.78 -28.67 53.13
CA VAL A 660 -3.45 -29.62 52.05
C VAL A 660 -4.18 -30.95 52.27
N VAL A 661 -4.27 -31.40 53.53
CA VAL A 661 -5.03 -32.60 53.91
C VAL A 661 -6.50 -32.45 53.53
N LYS A 662 -7.12 -31.28 53.79
CA LYS A 662 -8.49 -30.98 53.36
C LYS A 662 -8.63 -31.02 51.83
N GLU A 663 -7.67 -30.50 51.08
CA GLU A 663 -7.68 -30.57 49.61
C GLU A 663 -7.61 -32.01 49.11
N VAL A 664 -6.73 -32.83 49.69
CA VAL A 664 -6.61 -34.27 49.38
C VAL A 664 -7.94 -34.99 49.62
N PHE A 665 -8.59 -34.75 50.77
CA PHE A 665 -9.91 -35.31 51.07
C PHE A 665 -10.97 -34.84 50.08
N ASN A 666 -10.99 -33.55 49.72
CA ASN A 666 -11.94 -33.02 48.75
C ASN A 666 -11.76 -33.64 47.35
N ARG A 667 -10.52 -33.89 46.92
CA ARG A 667 -10.25 -34.57 45.64
C ARG A 667 -10.67 -36.02 45.67
N LEU A 668 -10.28 -36.76 46.72
CA LEU A 668 -10.66 -38.17 46.92
C LEU A 668 -12.17 -38.36 47.07
N LEU A 669 -12.89 -37.40 47.63
CA LEU A 669 -14.35 -37.48 47.80
C LEU A 669 -15.10 -36.92 46.58
N GLY A 670 -14.39 -36.46 45.54
CA GLY A 670 -14.99 -35.94 44.31
C GLY A 670 -15.68 -34.58 44.46
N THR A 671 -15.54 -33.88 45.59
CA THR A 671 -16.30 -32.66 45.91
C THR A 671 -15.86 -31.41 45.14
N GLN A 672 -14.78 -31.50 44.37
CA GLN A 672 -14.24 -30.39 43.56
C GLN A 672 -14.84 -30.29 42.15
N HIS A 673 -15.51 -31.33 41.66
CA HIS A 673 -16.06 -31.35 40.30
C HIS A 673 -17.54 -30.96 40.35
N SER A 674 -17.90 -29.86 39.68
CA SER A 674 -19.29 -29.44 39.44
C SER A 674 -20.10 -30.59 38.81
N GLU A 675 -21.39 -30.67 39.15
CA GLU A 675 -22.40 -31.76 39.04
C GLU A 675 -22.60 -32.48 37.67
N GLY A 676 -21.59 -32.61 36.82
CA GLY A 676 -21.71 -33.22 35.48
C GLY A 676 -20.59 -34.14 35.02
N SER A 677 -19.46 -34.23 35.74
CA SER A 677 -18.40 -35.20 35.42
C SER A 677 -18.33 -36.29 36.49
N SER A 678 -18.73 -37.51 36.11
CA SER A 678 -18.58 -38.72 36.90
C SER A 678 -17.10 -39.10 37.05
N SER A 679 -16.35 -38.33 37.85
CA SER A 679 -15.04 -38.74 38.31
C SER A 679 -15.22 -39.92 39.27
N VAL A 680 -14.86 -41.12 38.80
CA VAL A 680 -14.87 -42.33 39.62
C VAL A 680 -13.71 -42.22 40.59
N SER A 681 -14.00 -41.82 41.83
CA SER A 681 -12.97 -41.83 42.86
C SER A 681 -12.50 -43.27 43.13
N PRO A 682 -11.19 -43.51 43.32
CA PRO A 682 -10.66 -44.84 43.63
C PRO A 682 -11.04 -45.34 45.03
N LEU A 683 -11.60 -44.48 45.90
CA LEU A 683 -12.01 -44.81 47.26
C LEU A 683 -13.44 -44.34 47.54
N THR A 684 -14.25 -45.22 48.12
CA THR A 684 -15.54 -44.81 48.72
C THR A 684 -15.29 -44.08 50.05
N PRO A 685 -16.24 -43.23 50.52
CA PRO A 685 -16.14 -42.61 51.84
C PRO A 685 -15.98 -43.65 52.98
N GLY A 686 -16.58 -44.84 52.82
CA GLY A 686 -16.43 -45.96 53.75
C GLY A 686 -15.02 -46.56 53.74
N ASP A 687 -14.47 -46.82 52.54
CA ASP A 687 -13.09 -47.33 52.39
C ASP A 687 -12.05 -46.36 52.98
N LEU A 688 -12.28 -45.06 52.82
CA LEU A 688 -11.40 -44.02 53.35
C LEU A 688 -11.40 -44.00 54.88
N LEU A 689 -12.57 -44.14 55.52
CA LEU A 689 -12.67 -44.25 56.97
C LEU A 689 -12.00 -45.51 57.51
N ILE A 690 -12.14 -46.64 56.82
CA ILE A 690 -11.46 -47.90 57.16
C ILE A 690 -9.94 -47.73 57.02
N ALA A 691 -9.48 -47.15 55.91
CA ALA A 691 -8.07 -46.89 55.69
C ALA A 691 -7.49 -45.96 56.77
N LEU A 692 -8.22 -44.91 57.17
CA LEU A 692 -7.83 -44.02 58.26
C LEU A 692 -7.76 -44.73 59.62
N HIS A 693 -8.69 -45.64 59.90
CA HIS A 693 -8.74 -46.41 61.13
C HIS A 693 -7.58 -47.43 61.25
N ASN A 694 -7.17 -48.01 60.11
CA ASN A 694 -6.07 -48.97 60.03
C ASN A 694 -4.67 -48.32 60.06
N ILE A 695 -4.56 -46.98 60.06
CA ILE A 695 -3.28 -46.27 60.19
C ILE A 695 -2.85 -46.30 61.66
N ASP A 696 -1.65 -46.84 61.87
CA ASP A 696 -1.12 -47.18 63.19
C ASP A 696 -1.12 -46.00 64.19
N SER A 697 -1.61 -46.29 65.38
CA SER A 697 -2.13 -45.31 66.34
C SER A 697 -1.02 -44.59 67.16
N SER A 698 0.25 -44.89 66.89
CA SER A 698 1.45 -44.37 67.55
C SER A 698 2.05 -43.11 66.87
N LYS A 699 1.52 -42.67 65.73
CA LYS A 699 1.95 -41.48 64.96
C LYS A 699 0.87 -40.38 64.88
N ARG A 700 0.00 -40.28 65.90
CA ARG A 700 -1.19 -39.42 65.92
C ARG A 700 -0.90 -37.97 66.34
N ASP A 701 -1.46 -37.02 65.59
CA ASP A 701 -1.81 -35.70 66.11
C ASP A 701 -3.33 -35.52 65.89
N MET A 702 -4.16 -35.99 66.84
CA MET A 702 -5.62 -36.16 66.67
C MET A 702 -6.37 -34.85 66.30
N ARG A 703 -5.75 -33.68 66.49
CA ARG A 703 -6.33 -32.38 66.12
C ARG A 703 -6.44 -32.15 64.60
N SER A 704 -5.56 -32.74 63.78
CA SER A 704 -5.55 -32.51 62.33
C SER A 704 -6.66 -33.26 61.61
N ILE A 705 -6.98 -34.47 62.08
CA ILE A 705 -8.05 -35.32 61.53
C ILE A 705 -9.43 -34.73 61.85
N ILE A 706 -9.68 -34.36 63.11
CA ILE A 706 -10.98 -33.82 63.56
C ILE A 706 -11.35 -32.54 62.78
N LYS A 707 -10.39 -31.64 62.55
CA LYS A 707 -10.61 -30.43 61.73
C LYS A 707 -10.84 -30.73 60.23
N GLY A 708 -10.26 -31.81 59.71
CA GLY A 708 -10.47 -32.24 58.32
C GLY A 708 -11.82 -32.92 58.11
N THR A 709 -12.27 -33.72 59.08
CA THR A 709 -13.56 -34.43 59.05
C THR A 709 -14.75 -33.53 59.36
N ASP A 710 -14.61 -32.54 60.26
CA ASP A 710 -15.68 -31.60 60.61
C ASP A 710 -16.13 -30.71 59.42
N GLY A 711 -15.25 -30.52 58.43
CA GLY A 711 -15.57 -29.81 57.18
C GLY A 711 -16.36 -30.64 56.16
N ALA A 712 -16.25 -31.97 56.20
CA ALA A 712 -16.92 -32.88 55.27
C ALA A 712 -18.34 -33.28 55.75
N GLY A 713 -18.62 -33.16 57.06
CA GLY A 713 -19.89 -33.57 57.67
C GLY A 713 -21.08 -32.60 57.53
N ARG A 714 -20.97 -31.49 56.78
CA ARG A 714 -22.07 -30.49 56.61
C ARG A 714 -22.77 -30.52 55.25
N GLY A 715 -22.69 -31.63 54.50
CA GLY A 715 -23.60 -31.90 53.39
C GLY A 715 -24.95 -32.40 53.93
N ARG A 716 -25.98 -31.54 53.93
CA ARG A 716 -27.36 -31.93 54.30
C ARG A 716 -27.83 -33.12 53.45
N PRO A 717 -28.55 -34.11 54.03
CA PRO A 717 -29.28 -35.06 53.22
C PRO A 717 -30.52 -34.37 52.63
N HIS A 718 -30.61 -34.34 51.30
CA HIS A 718 -31.87 -34.04 50.61
C HIS A 718 -32.88 -35.15 50.92
N SER A 719 -33.96 -34.80 51.62
CA SER A 719 -35.10 -35.67 51.86
C SER A 719 -35.95 -35.78 50.59
N SER A 720 -35.84 -36.89 49.87
CA SER A 720 -36.80 -37.29 48.85
C SER A 720 -37.94 -38.10 49.48
N GLY A 721 -39.18 -37.64 49.27
CA GLY A 721 -40.37 -38.51 49.17
C GLY A 721 -41.02 -38.98 50.48
N LYS A 722 -42.07 -38.25 50.90
CA LYS A 722 -43.26 -38.89 51.49
C LYS A 722 -44.46 -38.55 50.61
N SER A 723 -45.01 -39.59 50.00
CA SER A 723 -46.36 -39.64 49.49
C SER A 723 -47.37 -39.72 50.63
N SER A 724 -48.61 -39.34 50.31
CA SER A 724 -49.91 -39.77 50.85
C SER A 724 -50.69 -38.74 51.69
N SER A 725 -51.87 -38.41 51.13
CA SER A 725 -53.06 -37.71 51.67
C SER A 725 -53.13 -36.21 51.45
#